data_AF-A0A356NPE9-F1
#
_entry.id   AF-A0A356NPE9-F1
#
_cell.length_a   1.000
_cell.length_b   1.000
_cell.length_c   1.000
_cell.angle_alpha   90.00
_cell.angle_beta   90.00
_cell.angle_gamma   90.00
#
_symmetry.space_group_name_H-M   'P 1'
#
loop_
_entity.id
_entity.type
_entity.pdbx_description
1 polymer ?
#
loop_
_entity_poly.entity_id
_entity_poly.type
_entity_poly.pdbx_seq_one_letter_code
_entity_poly.pdbx_strand_id
1 'polypeptide(L)'
;VIGQWSGSLSRRGERLRLSDAYGNPADELYYLDDAPWPAMADGGGSSLELADPRSENHLPGTWHPGKVEGPWRNYTYQGRATQSSNDPTIYHEFIFGLLDAGEFLIDDISVRQDPEGANTELIQNGHFDSGDATRWRMLGNHSNYEVINDPKDPNNRVLWARASGATEHMSNHAETTLKSGRSFVSISSNRDYKISFRAKWLGGSNQLNTRLYFNRLARTTILDAPQNGGTPGRLNSAHVSNAGPTFSDLRHEPAIPVEGESVNVFVKTGDPDGVASVQLFHAVNGAPFQMTSMHLSGAGEWSGKIPSQAFGAKIQFYVEATDHLGMTTAHPEGGSTSRAIVPYNDGQADLDLGACQPMNLRIVMTDADTEKLHRRTNVMSNDRLGCTIIVDEREVYYNCSVRLKGSEHGRAKNVRAGFLLRFPADQSFLGAHRTVAVDRSGAGDQFSQKEIMVKHAINHAGNIPGMYDDLIRVIAPRSQHTGSAMLLKSRYDAEYLDNQFINGSDGAMFEYELIYTLRETTGGVEGLKLTQDGGTHGVPVRNLGGSNKELYRWHWLVKNNRDADDYGPLIDVLTAMGQSGRTYREEVDRLLDVDQWLRSFAIQSLFGIGDNYSSGARHNAIIYIRPSDGKALLFPWDMDFTFNRNASSSLAPNTDLNRLISASPKNKRAFYGHVWDIVESTFNVDYMTEWAEHYSCFLPSEDLSRFLSYINTRRSTAVNEVNRIIAPTNYRITTADNFSSPEKVASIQGTGWVDLHEIRSASGALLPMDWLNETTWRVQVAIDPGENIISLSAFDRAGKSLGTDSVRIIGTGLSALASMENLAITEVMYHPADPSDQERAEGIFDGESFEFVELTNISDQTHVDLTGAAFTSGIRFALPSLTLEPGQRIVVAGNSKAFETRYGSTLEKVGNFHSADSNRLSNSGERLTLSDASHSEIASFEWSDEAPWPEDADGGSYSLVLMTPWISDPTSPESWRTSADSGGNPGGDDAIRLLSWMAEHTLVGLDGDRDRDGRTELLEYVLGSDPDIPDSSSAFDIKLESLQSDGNYLTIALEHRLGADDFLAIPLISHDLKTWTEGVEYVGRTNLGAGMGLIVYRATLDASPFARQFIRFEMEPQVSE
;
A
#
# COMPACT_ATOMS: atom_id res chain seq x y z
N VAL A 1 6.62 -21.89 25.35
CA VAL A 1 6.54 -20.49 24.87
C VAL A 1 7.72 -19.76 25.48
N ILE A 2 8.63 -19.24 24.66
CA ILE A 2 9.97 -18.76 25.09
C ILE A 2 10.06 -17.23 25.25
N GLY A 3 9.10 -16.46 24.71
CA GLY A 3 9.09 -15.00 24.82
C GLY A 3 8.13 -14.35 23.82
N GLN A 4 8.09 -13.02 23.83
CA GLN A 4 7.41 -12.20 22.82
C GLN A 4 8.42 -11.77 21.76
N TRP A 5 7.95 -11.51 20.55
CA TRP A 5 8.72 -10.91 19.45
C TRP A 5 7.95 -9.68 18.94
N SER A 6 8.67 -8.73 18.34
CA SER A 6 8.08 -7.52 17.73
C SER A 6 7.76 -7.76 16.25
N GLY A 7 6.66 -7.17 15.78
CA GLY A 7 6.18 -7.32 14.40
C GLY A 7 4.90 -8.17 14.31
N SER A 8 4.44 -8.39 13.09
CA SER A 8 3.28 -9.23 12.78
C SER A 8 3.57 -10.09 11.57
N LEU A 9 2.96 -11.27 11.52
CA LEU A 9 3.05 -12.12 10.35
C LEU A 9 2.19 -11.57 9.19
N SER A 10 2.74 -11.59 7.98
CA SER A 10 2.04 -11.30 6.74
C SER A 10 0.86 -12.27 6.58
N ARG A 11 -0.34 -11.73 6.33
CA ARG A 11 -1.52 -12.55 6.00
C ARG A 11 -1.45 -13.16 4.60
N ARG A 12 -0.45 -12.81 3.78
CA ARG A 12 -0.33 -13.24 2.37
C ARG A 12 0.79 -14.24 2.11
N GLY A 13 1.66 -14.40 3.10
CA GLY A 13 2.93 -15.09 2.95
C GLY A 13 4.13 -14.17 3.18
N GLU A 14 5.16 -14.73 3.78
CA GLU A 14 6.48 -14.11 3.97
C GLU A 14 7.52 -15.21 4.24
N ARG A 15 8.80 -14.80 4.30
CA ARG A 15 9.90 -15.68 4.67
C ARG A 15 10.18 -15.57 6.17
N LEU A 16 10.07 -16.69 6.87
CA LEU A 16 10.50 -16.87 8.25
C LEU A 16 11.85 -17.58 8.27
N ARG A 17 12.83 -17.03 8.99
CA ARG A 17 14.16 -17.62 9.15
C ARG A 17 14.55 -17.64 10.63
N LEU A 18 14.83 -18.84 11.14
CA LEU A 18 15.50 -19.03 12.41
C LEU A 18 17.00 -19.07 12.15
N SER A 19 17.78 -18.20 12.79
CA SER A 19 19.24 -18.19 12.64
C SER A 19 19.95 -18.64 13.91
N ASP A 20 21.11 -19.28 13.76
CA ASP A 20 21.99 -19.62 14.87
C ASP A 20 22.80 -18.40 15.37
N ALA A 21 23.65 -18.59 16.38
CA ALA A 21 24.47 -17.54 16.96
C ALA A 21 25.53 -16.93 16.01
N TYR A 22 25.77 -17.55 14.85
CA TYR A 22 26.69 -17.07 13.81
C TYR A 22 25.94 -16.48 12.62
N GLY A 23 24.61 -16.36 12.69
CA GLY A 23 23.77 -15.85 11.60
C GLY A 23 23.47 -16.89 10.50
N ASN A 24 23.87 -18.16 10.65
CA ASN A 24 23.51 -19.20 9.68
C ASN A 24 22.04 -19.59 9.83
N PRO A 25 21.32 -19.93 8.75
CA PRO A 25 19.95 -20.42 8.86
C PRO A 25 19.93 -21.79 9.55
N ALA A 26 19.24 -21.88 10.69
CA ALA A 26 18.93 -23.13 11.37
C ALA A 26 17.65 -23.76 10.82
N ASP A 27 16.66 -22.94 10.43
CA ASP A 27 15.47 -23.36 9.69
C ASP A 27 14.90 -22.16 8.89
N GLU A 28 14.16 -22.46 7.83
CA GLU A 28 13.57 -21.47 6.95
C GLU A 28 12.26 -21.95 6.31
N LEU A 29 11.28 -21.04 6.26
CA LEU A 29 9.95 -21.29 5.70
C LEU A 29 9.53 -20.08 4.88
N TYR A 30 9.09 -20.30 3.64
CA TYR A 30 8.29 -19.33 2.90
C TYR A 30 6.88 -19.89 2.73
N TYR A 31 5.92 -19.33 3.46
CA TYR A 31 4.54 -19.79 3.41
C TYR A 31 3.70 -18.88 2.52
N LEU A 32 2.57 -19.41 2.04
CA LEU A 32 1.51 -18.65 1.40
C LEU A 32 0.18 -18.94 2.12
N ASP A 33 -0.82 -18.12 1.83
CA ASP A 33 -2.15 -18.03 2.44
C ASP A 33 -3.24 -18.79 1.67
N ASP A 34 -2.90 -19.41 0.55
CA ASP A 34 -3.88 -20.03 -0.37
C ASP A 34 -3.28 -21.24 -1.09
N ALA A 35 -4.14 -22.02 -1.76
CA ALA A 35 -3.76 -23.27 -2.42
C ALA A 35 -2.52 -23.08 -3.31
N PRO A 36 -1.51 -23.98 -3.26
CA PRO A 36 -1.55 -25.30 -2.62
C PRO A 36 -1.32 -25.31 -1.10
N TRP A 37 -1.07 -24.16 -0.46
CA TRP A 37 -1.01 -24.09 1.00
C TRP A 37 -2.42 -24.19 1.60
N PRO A 38 -2.57 -24.74 2.82
CA PRO A 38 -3.85 -24.80 3.52
C PRO A 38 -4.54 -23.44 3.73
N ALA A 39 -5.53 -23.12 2.90
CA ALA A 39 -6.27 -21.86 2.97
C ALA A 39 -7.01 -21.64 4.30
N MET A 40 -7.31 -22.69 5.08
CA MET A 40 -7.94 -22.53 6.40
C MET A 40 -7.02 -21.87 7.44
N ALA A 41 -5.71 -21.81 7.19
CA ALA A 41 -4.76 -21.12 8.05
C ALA A 41 -4.75 -19.60 7.83
N ASP A 42 -5.29 -19.11 6.72
CA ASP A 42 -5.43 -17.68 6.43
C ASP A 42 -6.74 -17.12 7.00
N GLY A 43 -6.70 -16.65 8.25
CA GLY A 43 -7.87 -16.04 8.91
C GLY A 43 -9.01 -17.01 9.24
N GLY A 44 -8.93 -18.27 8.79
CA GLY A 44 -9.93 -19.32 8.98
C GLY A 44 -9.86 -20.05 10.32
N GLY A 45 -9.21 -19.48 11.33
CA GLY A 45 -9.18 -19.98 12.71
C GLY A 45 -8.29 -21.21 12.97
N SER A 46 -7.60 -21.73 11.95
CA SER A 46 -6.61 -22.81 12.10
C SER A 46 -5.19 -22.25 12.05
N SER A 47 -4.23 -22.89 12.73
CA SER A 47 -2.80 -22.65 12.46
C SER A 47 -2.31 -23.48 11.29
N LEU A 48 -1.25 -23.04 10.62
CA LEU A 48 -0.50 -23.83 9.67
C LEU A 48 0.43 -24.80 10.45
N GLU A 49 0.20 -26.11 10.34
CA GLU A 49 0.92 -27.13 11.12
C GLU A 49 1.65 -28.13 10.21
N LEU A 50 2.97 -28.27 10.37
CA LEU A 50 3.76 -29.30 9.70
C LEU A 50 3.39 -30.67 10.27
N ALA A 51 2.90 -31.59 9.42
CA ALA A 51 2.31 -32.83 9.90
C ALA A 51 3.35 -33.91 10.26
N ASP A 52 4.44 -34.05 9.49
CA ASP A 52 5.62 -34.84 9.87
C ASP A 52 6.83 -33.88 9.99
N PRO A 53 7.41 -33.69 11.19
CA PRO A 53 8.55 -32.80 11.40
C PRO A 53 9.82 -33.16 10.63
N ARG A 54 9.91 -34.35 10.03
CA ARG A 54 11.05 -34.78 9.22
C ARG A 54 10.91 -34.38 7.75
N SER A 55 9.71 -34.00 7.32
CA SER A 55 9.40 -33.67 5.92
C SER A 55 9.97 -32.31 5.50
N GLU A 56 10.05 -32.10 4.19
CA GLU A 56 10.54 -30.87 3.58
C GLU A 56 9.55 -29.71 3.79
N ASN A 57 9.80 -28.89 4.80
CA ASN A 57 8.93 -27.80 5.23
C ASN A 57 8.75 -26.66 4.20
N HIS A 58 9.55 -26.59 3.15
CA HIS A 58 9.35 -25.63 2.06
C HIS A 58 8.26 -26.08 1.06
N LEU A 59 7.79 -27.33 1.14
CA LEU A 59 6.76 -27.86 0.25
C LEU A 59 5.37 -27.78 0.90
N PRO A 60 4.37 -27.19 0.22
CA PRO A 60 3.03 -26.97 0.77
C PRO A 60 2.33 -28.28 1.18
N GLY A 61 2.55 -29.37 0.45
CA GLY A 61 1.92 -30.68 0.72
C GLY A 61 2.32 -31.34 2.04
N THR A 62 3.27 -30.76 2.79
CA THR A 62 3.66 -31.23 4.14
C THR A 62 2.90 -30.52 5.26
N TRP A 63 2.24 -29.41 4.93
CA TRP A 63 1.52 -28.56 5.87
C TRP A 63 0.04 -28.83 5.81
N HIS A 64 -0.59 -28.82 6.98
CA HIS A 64 -2.02 -29.04 7.13
C HIS A 64 -2.61 -28.01 8.09
N PRO A 65 -3.90 -27.69 7.95
CA PRO A 65 -4.56 -26.83 8.92
C PRO A 65 -4.68 -27.57 10.27
N GLY A 66 -4.45 -26.84 11.36
CA GLY A 66 -4.70 -27.33 12.70
C GLY A 66 -6.16 -27.81 12.85
N LYS A 67 -6.36 -28.95 13.51
CA LYS A 67 -7.68 -29.55 13.72
C LYS A 67 -8.36 -28.90 14.92
N VAL A 68 -9.03 -27.78 14.69
CA VAL A 68 -9.75 -27.04 15.73
C VAL A 68 -11.20 -26.81 15.31
N GLU A 69 -12.14 -27.18 16.18
CA GLU A 69 -13.57 -27.06 15.93
C GLU A 69 -14.30 -26.36 17.08
N GLY A 70 -15.40 -25.69 16.76
CA GLY A 70 -16.26 -25.01 17.72
C GLY A 70 -17.19 -25.95 18.49
N PRO A 71 -17.79 -25.51 19.61
CA PRO A 71 -18.87 -26.25 20.24
C PRO A 71 -20.17 -26.14 19.43
N TRP A 72 -21.08 -27.11 19.59
CA TRP A 72 -22.47 -26.94 19.18
C TRP A 72 -23.12 -25.83 20.02
N ARG A 73 -23.82 -24.91 19.37
CA ARG A 73 -24.58 -23.83 20.01
C ARG A 73 -25.97 -23.71 19.40
N ASN A 74 -26.94 -23.37 20.24
CA ASN A 74 -28.29 -22.99 19.83
C ASN A 74 -28.35 -21.48 19.65
N TYR A 75 -28.81 -21.04 18.49
CA TYR A 75 -29.01 -19.64 18.16
C TYR A 75 -30.50 -19.37 17.97
N THR A 76 -31.00 -18.27 18.52
CA THR A 76 -32.39 -17.85 18.30
C THR A 76 -32.52 -16.34 18.28
N TYR A 77 -33.40 -15.84 17.43
CA TYR A 77 -33.75 -14.43 17.41
C TYR A 77 -35.15 -14.23 16.82
N GLN A 78 -35.79 -13.13 17.21
CA GLN A 78 -37.15 -12.80 16.82
C GLN A 78 -37.23 -11.35 16.37
N GLY A 79 -38.11 -11.08 15.41
CA GLY A 79 -38.45 -9.73 15.00
C GLY A 79 -39.44 -9.70 13.85
N ARG A 80 -39.72 -8.50 13.36
CA ARG A 80 -40.59 -8.29 12.20
C ARG A 80 -39.85 -8.54 10.90
N ALA A 81 -40.53 -9.14 9.95
CA ALA A 81 -40.04 -9.31 8.58
C ALA A 81 -40.20 -8.02 7.76
N THR A 82 -39.64 -6.90 8.24
CA THR A 82 -39.75 -5.59 7.57
C THR A 82 -39.06 -5.58 6.21
N GLN A 83 -39.67 -4.87 5.27
CA GLN A 83 -39.21 -4.74 3.89
C GLN A 83 -38.78 -3.30 3.61
N SER A 84 -37.66 -3.12 2.90
CA SER A 84 -37.30 -1.85 2.29
C SER A 84 -38.00 -1.66 0.93
N SER A 85 -38.18 -0.42 0.49
CA SER A 85 -39.01 -0.08 -0.69
C SER A 85 -38.59 -0.72 -2.01
N ASN A 86 -37.33 -1.15 -2.13
CA ASN A 86 -36.76 -1.75 -3.34
C ASN A 86 -36.53 -3.27 -3.22
N ASP A 87 -36.85 -3.90 -2.09
CA ASP A 87 -36.59 -5.32 -1.90
C ASP A 87 -37.56 -6.17 -2.75
N PRO A 88 -37.08 -7.22 -3.44
CA PRO A 88 -37.96 -8.15 -4.13
C PRO A 88 -38.89 -8.89 -3.14
N THR A 89 -40.09 -9.23 -3.63
CA THR A 89 -41.19 -9.84 -2.85
C THR A 89 -41.67 -11.18 -3.42
N ILE A 90 -41.08 -11.63 -4.52
CA ILE A 90 -41.63 -12.70 -5.37
C ILE A 90 -41.63 -14.07 -4.70
N TYR A 91 -40.61 -14.35 -3.87
CA TYR A 91 -40.50 -15.62 -3.16
C TYR A 91 -40.68 -15.45 -1.65
N HIS A 92 -40.94 -16.57 -0.98
CA HIS A 92 -41.19 -16.64 0.46
C HIS A 92 -40.42 -17.81 1.04
N GLU A 93 -39.19 -17.52 1.42
CA GLU A 93 -38.16 -18.52 1.72
C GLU A 93 -37.41 -18.14 2.98
N PHE A 94 -36.86 -19.17 3.63
CA PHE A 94 -35.75 -19.02 4.56
C PHE A 94 -34.45 -19.29 3.83
N ILE A 95 -33.44 -18.46 4.07
CA ILE A 95 -32.14 -18.47 3.40
C ILE A 95 -31.03 -18.44 4.45
N PHE A 96 -29.98 -19.25 4.25
CA PHE A 96 -28.75 -19.15 5.02
C PHE A 96 -27.50 -19.35 4.16
N GLY A 97 -26.39 -18.78 4.61
CA GLY A 97 -25.07 -18.98 4.03
C GLY A 97 -23.98 -18.22 4.79
N LEU A 98 -22.74 -18.70 4.69
CA LEU A 98 -21.58 -18.00 5.25
C LEU A 98 -21.25 -16.74 4.44
N LEU A 99 -20.75 -15.71 5.12
CA LEU A 99 -20.27 -14.49 4.47
C LEU A 99 -18.91 -14.66 3.80
N ASP A 100 -18.18 -15.76 4.02
CA ASP A 100 -16.99 -16.12 3.24
C ASP A 100 -16.81 -17.65 3.19
N ALA A 101 -15.73 -18.13 2.57
CA ALA A 101 -15.40 -19.56 2.54
C ALA A 101 -15.24 -20.13 3.96
N GLY A 102 -15.71 -21.35 4.17
CA GLY A 102 -15.66 -21.99 5.48
C GLY A 102 -16.58 -23.20 5.61
N GLU A 103 -16.51 -23.85 6.75
CA GLU A 103 -17.19 -25.11 7.02
C GLU A 103 -17.95 -25.08 8.34
N PHE A 104 -19.16 -25.62 8.32
CA PHE A 104 -20.00 -25.72 9.51
C PHE A 104 -20.99 -26.89 9.43
N LEU A 105 -21.42 -27.35 10.59
CA LEU A 105 -22.60 -28.20 10.76
C LEU A 105 -23.79 -27.33 11.17
N ILE A 106 -24.98 -27.65 10.66
CA ILE A 106 -26.23 -27.00 11.05
C ILE A 106 -27.36 -28.01 11.15
N ASP A 107 -28.25 -27.80 12.12
CA ASP A 107 -29.38 -28.67 12.39
C ASP A 107 -30.47 -27.93 13.21
N ASP A 108 -31.60 -28.59 13.48
CA ASP A 108 -32.75 -28.07 14.23
C ASP A 108 -33.26 -26.72 13.71
N ILE A 109 -33.25 -26.53 12.39
CA ILE A 109 -33.64 -25.27 11.76
C ILE A 109 -35.16 -25.08 11.86
N SER A 110 -35.59 -23.96 12.42
CA SER A 110 -37.00 -23.63 12.65
C SER A 110 -37.26 -22.16 12.38
N VAL A 111 -38.39 -21.88 11.72
CA VAL A 111 -38.92 -20.53 11.50
C VAL A 111 -40.37 -20.54 11.93
N ARG A 112 -40.67 -19.83 13.02
CA ARG A 112 -42.00 -19.78 13.61
C ARG A 112 -42.64 -18.43 13.42
N GLN A 113 -43.79 -18.39 12.77
CA GLN A 113 -44.62 -17.19 12.62
C GLN A 113 -45.53 -17.01 13.84
N ASP A 114 -45.67 -15.75 14.27
CA ASP A 114 -46.43 -15.32 15.44
C ASP A 114 -46.08 -16.16 16.69
N PRO A 115 -44.82 -16.14 17.14
CA PRO A 115 -44.31 -17.03 18.20
C PRO A 115 -45.04 -16.87 19.54
N GLU A 116 -45.62 -15.71 19.81
CA GLU A 116 -46.45 -15.43 21.01
C GLU A 116 -47.95 -15.76 20.79
N GLY A 117 -48.34 -16.06 19.56
CA GLY A 117 -49.70 -16.40 19.16
C GLY A 117 -49.83 -17.85 18.71
N ALA A 118 -50.17 -18.05 17.43
CA ALA A 118 -50.36 -19.38 16.85
C ALA A 118 -49.06 -20.21 16.77
N ASN A 119 -47.89 -19.55 16.82
CA ASN A 119 -46.57 -20.17 16.87
C ASN A 119 -46.35 -21.25 15.78
N THR A 120 -46.64 -20.88 14.53
CA THR A 120 -46.72 -21.80 13.40
C THR A 120 -45.34 -22.09 12.82
N GLU A 121 -44.94 -23.37 12.79
CA GLU A 121 -43.70 -23.82 12.13
C GLU A 121 -43.81 -23.73 10.61
N LEU A 122 -42.74 -23.22 9.98
CA LEU A 122 -42.68 -22.93 8.55
C LEU A 122 -41.56 -23.68 7.80
N ILE A 123 -40.62 -24.31 8.50
CA ILE A 123 -39.50 -25.02 7.87
C ILE A 123 -39.86 -26.44 7.49
N GLN A 124 -39.42 -26.84 6.31
CA GLN A 124 -39.43 -28.22 5.83
C GLN A 124 -38.06 -28.84 6.08
N ASN A 125 -38.02 -30.07 6.61
CA ASN A 125 -36.78 -30.84 6.76
C ASN A 125 -35.67 -30.07 7.51
N GLY A 126 -36.02 -29.47 8.66
CA GLY A 126 -35.08 -28.72 9.50
C GLY A 126 -34.18 -29.59 10.39
N HIS A 127 -34.55 -30.86 10.59
CA HIS A 127 -33.83 -31.86 11.38
C HIS A 127 -33.05 -32.88 10.52
N PHE A 128 -33.17 -32.81 9.19
CA PHE A 128 -32.51 -33.72 8.24
C PHE A 128 -32.71 -35.24 8.47
N ASP A 129 -33.73 -35.64 9.25
CA ASP A 129 -34.03 -37.03 9.60
C ASP A 129 -34.25 -37.96 8.39
N SER A 130 -34.63 -37.42 7.23
CA SER A 130 -34.77 -38.21 6.00
C SER A 130 -33.42 -38.67 5.41
N GLY A 131 -32.31 -38.14 5.95
CA GLY A 131 -30.96 -38.42 5.51
C GLY A 131 -30.55 -37.67 4.24
N ASP A 132 -31.36 -36.71 3.79
CA ASP A 132 -31.13 -35.90 2.59
C ASP A 132 -31.49 -34.42 2.81
N ALA A 133 -31.08 -33.56 1.88
CA ALA A 133 -31.43 -32.13 1.86
C ALA A 133 -32.33 -31.76 0.66
N THR A 134 -33.18 -32.67 0.17
CA THR A 134 -33.99 -32.48 -1.06
C THR A 134 -35.01 -31.34 -0.98
N ARG A 135 -35.34 -30.87 0.23
CA ARG A 135 -36.18 -29.68 0.48
C ARG A 135 -35.41 -28.36 0.49
N TRP A 136 -34.09 -28.43 0.34
CA TRP A 136 -33.18 -27.30 0.31
C TRP A 136 -32.58 -27.18 -1.09
N ARG A 137 -32.54 -25.95 -1.61
CA ARG A 137 -31.80 -25.63 -2.83
C ARG A 137 -30.42 -25.15 -2.40
N MET A 138 -29.42 -26.02 -2.58
CA MET A 138 -28.02 -25.78 -2.24
C MET A 138 -27.26 -25.49 -3.54
N LEU A 139 -27.04 -24.22 -3.86
CA LEU A 139 -26.46 -23.79 -5.14
C LEU A 139 -25.27 -22.84 -4.94
N GLY A 140 -24.44 -22.73 -5.98
CA GLY A 140 -23.34 -21.79 -5.98
C GLY A 140 -22.27 -22.15 -4.95
N ASN A 141 -21.76 -21.15 -4.24
CA ASN A 141 -20.74 -21.32 -3.21
C ASN A 141 -21.12 -22.32 -2.10
N HIS A 142 -22.40 -22.59 -1.87
CA HIS A 142 -22.90 -23.56 -0.87
C HIS A 142 -23.38 -24.88 -1.48
N SER A 143 -22.99 -25.17 -2.73
CA SER A 143 -23.37 -26.41 -3.42
C SER A 143 -22.60 -27.66 -2.95
N ASN A 144 -21.49 -27.49 -2.24
CA ASN A 144 -20.74 -28.57 -1.61
C ASN A 144 -21.29 -28.84 -0.20
N TYR A 145 -22.12 -29.87 -0.06
CA TYR A 145 -22.73 -30.25 1.22
C TYR A 145 -22.93 -31.76 1.32
N GLU A 146 -23.15 -32.24 2.54
CA GLU A 146 -23.53 -33.62 2.82
C GLU A 146 -24.43 -33.70 4.06
N VAL A 147 -25.38 -34.63 4.09
CA VAL A 147 -26.09 -34.98 5.32
C VAL A 147 -25.36 -36.16 5.95
N ILE A 148 -24.74 -35.93 7.11
CA ILE A 148 -23.92 -36.90 7.83
C ILE A 148 -24.58 -37.26 9.16
N ASN A 149 -24.07 -38.30 9.83
CA ASN A 149 -24.41 -38.55 11.23
C ASN A 149 -23.78 -37.47 12.12
N ASP A 150 -24.47 -36.99 13.14
CA ASP A 150 -23.89 -36.06 14.10
C ASP A 150 -22.66 -36.72 14.76
N PRO A 151 -21.47 -36.08 14.72
CA PRO A 151 -20.28 -36.62 15.35
C PRO A 151 -20.42 -36.91 16.86
N LYS A 152 -21.37 -36.25 17.54
CA LYS A 152 -21.65 -36.45 18.98
C LYS A 152 -22.89 -37.32 19.27
N ASP A 153 -23.77 -37.50 18.29
CA ASP A 153 -24.93 -38.40 18.39
C ASP A 153 -25.18 -39.10 17.05
N PRO A 154 -24.57 -40.27 16.82
CA PRO A 154 -24.69 -40.96 15.53
C PRO A 154 -26.12 -41.35 15.11
N ASN A 155 -27.11 -41.27 16.02
CA ASN A 155 -28.52 -41.50 15.69
C ASN A 155 -29.22 -40.26 15.12
N ASN A 156 -28.59 -39.09 15.23
CA ASN A 156 -29.05 -37.84 14.66
C ASN A 156 -28.36 -37.56 13.31
N ARG A 157 -29.06 -36.87 12.41
CA ARG A 157 -28.53 -36.47 11.10
C ARG A 157 -28.36 -34.95 11.08
N VAL A 158 -27.26 -34.47 10.52
CA VAL A 158 -26.94 -33.03 10.44
C VAL A 158 -26.47 -32.67 9.04
N LEU A 159 -26.69 -31.41 8.64
CA LEU A 159 -26.15 -30.90 7.40
C LEU A 159 -24.73 -30.37 7.62
N TRP A 160 -23.76 -30.95 6.91
CA TRP A 160 -22.41 -30.41 6.77
C TRP A 160 -22.32 -29.59 5.48
N ALA A 161 -22.14 -28.28 5.63
CA ALA A 161 -22.00 -27.36 4.52
C ALA A 161 -20.54 -26.88 4.42
N ARG A 162 -19.99 -26.92 3.20
CA ARG A 162 -18.63 -26.48 2.87
C ARG A 162 -18.73 -25.36 1.84
N ALA A 163 -18.70 -24.13 2.32
CA ALA A 163 -18.82 -22.96 1.47
C ALA A 163 -17.48 -22.69 0.78
N SER A 164 -17.46 -22.62 -0.55
CA SER A 164 -16.28 -22.19 -1.32
C SER A 164 -16.15 -20.66 -1.40
N GLY A 165 -17.09 -19.93 -0.81
CA GLY A 165 -17.11 -18.48 -0.77
C GLY A 165 -18.42 -17.96 -0.16
N ALA A 166 -18.61 -16.65 -0.27
CA ALA A 166 -19.70 -15.95 0.38
C ALA A 166 -21.11 -16.21 -0.20
N THR A 167 -22.13 -16.00 0.64
CA THR A 167 -23.53 -15.86 0.24
C THR A 167 -23.81 -14.59 -0.56
N GLU A 168 -24.78 -14.65 -1.48
CA GLU A 168 -25.26 -13.49 -2.26
C GLU A 168 -26.80 -13.41 -2.28
N HIS A 169 -27.40 -12.38 -2.90
CA HIS A 169 -28.87 -12.22 -2.93
C HIS A 169 -29.59 -13.06 -3.99
N MET A 170 -28.93 -13.40 -5.10
CA MET A 170 -29.55 -14.17 -6.20
C MET A 170 -29.43 -15.69 -6.02
N SER A 171 -28.20 -16.15 -5.75
CA SER A 171 -27.78 -17.54 -5.66
C SER A 171 -26.56 -17.59 -4.73
N ASN A 172 -25.85 -18.72 -4.64
CA ASN A 172 -24.71 -18.91 -3.74
C ASN A 172 -25.13 -19.01 -2.27
N HIS A 173 -26.25 -19.69 -1.99
CA HIS A 173 -26.75 -19.89 -0.63
C HIS A 173 -27.61 -21.15 -0.56
N ALA A 174 -27.98 -21.53 0.66
CA ALA A 174 -29.01 -22.51 0.93
C ALA A 174 -30.37 -21.84 1.10
N GLU A 175 -31.41 -22.34 0.44
CA GLU A 175 -32.77 -21.82 0.60
C GLU A 175 -33.86 -22.91 0.63
N THR A 176 -34.94 -22.65 1.37
CA THR A 176 -36.13 -23.49 1.38
C THR A 176 -37.41 -22.65 1.40
N THR A 177 -38.45 -23.13 0.72
CA THR A 177 -39.74 -22.43 0.61
C THR A 177 -40.56 -22.64 1.89
N LEU A 178 -41.11 -21.56 2.44
CA LEU A 178 -41.87 -21.59 3.71
C LEU A 178 -43.23 -22.29 3.54
N LYS A 179 -43.50 -23.27 4.40
CA LYS A 179 -44.76 -24.04 4.41
C LYS A 179 -45.23 -24.39 5.81
N SER A 180 -46.54 -24.32 6.00
CA SER A 180 -47.20 -24.95 7.14
C SER A 180 -47.99 -26.17 6.66
N GLY A 181 -47.58 -27.37 7.08
CA GLY A 181 -48.10 -28.62 6.53
C GLY A 181 -47.86 -28.71 5.02
N ARG A 182 -48.95 -28.73 4.23
CA ARG A 182 -48.87 -28.78 2.75
C ARG A 182 -49.05 -27.42 2.07
N SER A 183 -49.30 -26.36 2.83
CA SER A 183 -49.65 -25.04 2.30
C SER A 183 -48.46 -24.08 2.33
N PHE A 184 -48.23 -23.36 1.23
CA PHE A 184 -47.25 -22.28 1.17
C PHE A 184 -47.67 -21.10 2.04
N VAL A 185 -46.68 -20.46 2.68
CA VAL A 185 -46.92 -19.31 3.57
C VAL A 185 -46.17 -18.10 3.03
N SER A 186 -46.89 -16.99 2.84
CA SER A 186 -46.30 -15.70 2.47
C SER A 186 -45.71 -14.98 3.68
N ILE A 187 -44.55 -14.36 3.49
CA ILE A 187 -43.93 -13.48 4.47
C ILE A 187 -44.77 -12.19 4.57
N SER A 188 -44.95 -11.69 5.80
CA SER A 188 -45.70 -10.47 6.09
C SER A 188 -44.92 -9.56 7.02
N SER A 189 -44.76 -8.29 6.63
CA SER A 189 -44.07 -7.26 7.43
C SER A 189 -44.81 -6.90 8.73
N ASN A 190 -46.08 -7.30 8.86
CA ASN A 190 -46.91 -7.03 10.04
C ASN A 190 -46.89 -8.17 11.07
N ARG A 191 -46.14 -9.24 10.81
CA ARG A 191 -46.04 -10.41 11.70
C ARG A 191 -44.63 -10.54 12.26
N ASP A 192 -44.57 -11.08 13.46
CA ASP A 192 -43.31 -11.45 14.11
C ASP A 192 -42.93 -12.87 13.72
N TYR A 193 -41.63 -13.09 13.51
CA TYR A 193 -41.06 -14.40 13.23
C TYR A 193 -39.95 -14.67 14.21
N LYS A 194 -39.86 -15.91 14.68
CA LYS A 194 -38.72 -16.42 15.45
C LYS A 194 -37.94 -17.40 14.59
N ILE A 195 -36.66 -17.15 14.41
CA ILE A 195 -35.71 -18.03 13.74
C ILE A 195 -34.89 -18.73 14.82
N SER A 196 -34.71 -20.05 14.71
CA SER A 196 -33.80 -20.81 15.57
C SER A 196 -33.13 -21.94 14.81
N PHE A 197 -31.90 -22.26 15.20
CA PHE A 197 -31.12 -23.38 14.67
C PHE A 197 -30.02 -23.71 15.67
N ARG A 198 -29.43 -24.90 15.57
CA ARG A 198 -28.13 -25.19 16.16
C ARG A 198 -27.07 -25.26 15.10
N ALA A 199 -25.88 -24.74 15.40
CA ALA A 199 -24.75 -24.78 14.48
C ALA A 199 -23.44 -25.04 15.22
N LYS A 200 -22.47 -25.58 14.49
CA LYS A 200 -21.10 -25.84 14.94
C LYS A 200 -20.12 -25.43 13.84
N TRP A 201 -19.19 -24.56 14.17
CA TRP A 201 -18.11 -24.15 13.28
C TRP A 201 -17.04 -25.25 13.18
N LEU A 202 -16.54 -25.50 11.96
CA LEU A 202 -15.49 -26.48 11.68
C LEU A 202 -14.21 -25.88 11.09
N GLY A 203 -14.27 -24.68 10.52
CA GLY A 203 -13.12 -24.01 9.91
C GLY A 203 -13.53 -22.83 9.03
N GLY A 204 -12.62 -21.90 8.73
CA GLY A 204 -12.90 -20.76 7.85
C GLY A 204 -13.81 -19.70 8.48
N SER A 205 -14.62 -19.04 7.67
CA SER A 205 -15.56 -18.01 8.13
C SER A 205 -16.54 -18.56 9.18
N ASN A 206 -16.65 -17.84 10.30
CA ASN A 206 -17.65 -18.10 11.34
C ASN A 206 -18.89 -17.21 11.22
N GLN A 207 -19.05 -16.47 10.12
CA GLN A 207 -20.12 -15.50 9.96
C GLN A 207 -21.28 -16.09 9.17
N LEU A 208 -22.25 -16.68 9.87
CA LEU A 208 -23.43 -17.28 9.26
C LEU A 208 -24.55 -16.24 9.12
N ASN A 209 -24.88 -15.86 7.89
CA ASN A 209 -26.01 -14.98 7.60
C ASN A 209 -27.29 -15.82 7.44
N THR A 210 -28.34 -15.45 8.18
CA THR A 210 -29.67 -16.05 8.08
C THR A 210 -30.72 -14.97 7.86
N ARG A 211 -31.67 -15.22 6.95
CA ARG A 211 -32.69 -14.23 6.57
C ARG A 211 -33.94 -14.91 6.03
N LEU A 212 -35.07 -14.21 6.12
CA LEU A 212 -36.21 -14.46 5.25
C LEU A 212 -35.97 -13.76 3.90
N TYR A 213 -36.71 -14.19 2.87
CA TYR A 213 -36.48 -13.82 1.48
C TYR A 213 -35.94 -12.38 1.27
N PHE A 214 -34.85 -12.32 0.52
CA PHE A 214 -34.00 -11.17 0.24
C PHE A 214 -33.28 -10.56 1.44
N ASN A 215 -33.96 -9.89 2.35
CA ASN A 215 -33.28 -9.21 3.45
C ASN A 215 -34.16 -8.99 4.68
N ARG A 216 -35.28 -9.71 4.75
CA ARG A 216 -36.27 -9.55 5.81
C ARG A 216 -35.82 -10.33 7.03
N LEU A 217 -35.79 -9.69 8.20
CA LEU A 217 -35.28 -10.28 9.43
C LEU A 217 -33.87 -10.90 9.24
N ALA A 218 -33.03 -10.23 8.44
CA ALA A 218 -31.66 -10.64 8.21
C ALA A 218 -30.80 -10.45 9.46
N ARG A 219 -29.92 -11.41 9.73
CA ARG A 219 -28.96 -11.35 10.82
C ARG A 219 -27.72 -12.15 10.48
N THR A 220 -26.56 -11.55 10.72
CA THR A 220 -25.28 -12.27 10.73
C THR A 220 -25.02 -12.76 12.16
N THR A 221 -24.91 -14.08 12.31
CA THR A 221 -24.62 -14.78 13.56
C THR A 221 -23.17 -15.23 13.54
N ILE A 222 -22.40 -14.82 14.56
CA ILE A 222 -21.03 -15.29 14.75
C ILE A 222 -21.09 -16.67 15.41
N LEU A 223 -20.65 -17.70 14.70
CA LEU A 223 -20.51 -19.05 15.23
C LEU A 223 -19.33 -19.10 16.21
N ASP A 224 -19.53 -19.80 17.33
CA ASP A 224 -18.48 -19.93 18.35
C ASP A 224 -17.30 -20.72 17.76
N ALA A 225 -16.21 -20.01 17.46
CA ALA A 225 -14.92 -20.58 17.06
C ALA A 225 -13.92 -20.47 18.23
N PRO A 226 -13.05 -21.46 18.46
CA PRO A 226 -12.04 -21.37 19.52
C PRO A 226 -11.03 -20.25 19.23
N GLN A 227 -10.67 -19.45 20.24
CA GLN A 227 -9.67 -18.39 20.08
C GLN A 227 -8.24 -18.91 19.94
N ASN A 228 -7.98 -20.16 20.35
CA ASN A 228 -6.67 -20.81 20.26
C ASN A 228 -6.68 -21.84 19.14
N GLY A 229 -6.54 -21.38 17.90
CA GLY A 229 -6.59 -22.18 16.67
C GLY A 229 -5.42 -23.13 16.41
N GLY A 230 -4.43 -23.16 17.30
CA GLY A 230 -3.22 -23.98 17.13
C GLY A 230 -2.77 -24.69 18.39
N THR A 231 -1.61 -25.35 18.30
CA THR A 231 -1.04 -26.21 19.35
C THR A 231 0.29 -25.71 19.94
N PRO A 232 0.44 -24.41 20.29
CA PRO A 232 1.73 -23.87 20.73
C PRO A 232 2.27 -24.62 21.97
N GLY A 233 3.48 -25.16 21.86
CA GLY A 233 4.14 -25.92 22.92
C GLY A 233 3.59 -27.34 23.15
N ARG A 234 2.68 -27.83 22.31
CA ARG A 234 2.19 -29.23 22.29
C ARG A 234 2.54 -29.86 20.93
N LEU A 235 2.28 -31.17 20.81
CA LEU A 235 2.34 -31.85 19.51
C LEU A 235 1.29 -31.26 18.57
N ASN A 236 1.66 -31.02 17.30
CA ASN A 236 0.75 -30.55 16.27
C ASN A 236 -0.50 -31.42 16.21
N SER A 237 -1.67 -30.81 16.12
CA SER A 237 -2.95 -31.51 15.97
C SER A 237 -3.09 -32.22 14.62
N ALA A 238 -2.39 -31.71 13.60
CA ALA A 238 -2.22 -32.36 12.31
C ALA A 238 -1.13 -33.46 12.30
N HIS A 239 -0.42 -33.70 13.40
CA HIS A 239 0.72 -34.61 13.43
C HIS A 239 0.36 -36.03 12.95
N VAL A 240 1.20 -36.57 12.08
CA VAL A 240 1.20 -37.98 11.66
C VAL A 240 2.60 -38.56 11.79
N SER A 241 2.72 -39.86 12.04
CA SER A 241 4.03 -40.51 12.11
C SER A 241 4.72 -40.65 10.75
N ASN A 242 3.95 -40.49 9.68
CA ASN A 242 4.38 -40.62 8.30
C ASN A 242 3.36 -39.86 7.43
N ALA A 243 3.81 -38.77 6.80
CA ALA A 243 2.99 -37.94 5.91
C ALA A 243 2.92 -38.48 4.47
N GLY A 244 3.81 -39.43 4.12
CA GLY A 244 3.99 -39.95 2.78
C GLY A 244 4.69 -38.97 1.84
N PRO A 245 4.86 -39.36 0.55
CA PRO A 245 5.70 -38.61 -0.37
C PRO A 245 5.18 -37.21 -0.68
N THR A 246 6.11 -36.27 -0.88
CA THR A 246 5.86 -34.90 -1.35
C THR A 246 6.14 -34.79 -2.85
N PHE A 247 5.66 -33.71 -3.47
CA PHE A 247 5.81 -33.48 -4.90
C PHE A 247 6.21 -32.03 -5.19
N SER A 248 7.04 -31.85 -6.21
CA SER A 248 7.37 -30.55 -6.81
C SER A 248 7.63 -30.70 -8.31
N ASP A 249 7.68 -29.57 -9.03
CA ASP A 249 8.03 -29.51 -10.46
C ASP A 249 7.19 -30.41 -11.38
N LEU A 250 5.90 -30.60 -11.08
CA LEU A 250 4.96 -31.32 -11.97
C LEU A 250 4.84 -30.58 -13.30
N ARG A 251 5.14 -31.26 -14.41
CA ARG A 251 5.00 -30.71 -15.77
C ARG A 251 4.73 -31.80 -16.80
N HIS A 252 4.23 -31.40 -17.97
CA HIS A 252 4.11 -32.27 -19.13
C HIS A 252 4.70 -31.60 -20.36
N GLU A 253 5.20 -32.42 -21.30
CA GLU A 253 5.75 -31.95 -22.57
C GLU A 253 5.35 -32.88 -23.73
N PRO A 254 5.01 -32.33 -24.91
CA PRO A 254 4.81 -30.89 -25.19
C PRO A 254 3.51 -30.35 -24.57
N ALA A 255 3.41 -29.04 -24.39
CA ALA A 255 2.22 -28.37 -23.82
C ALA A 255 0.94 -28.62 -24.66
N ILE A 256 1.10 -28.63 -26.00
CA ILE A 256 0.03 -28.93 -26.96
C ILE A 256 0.55 -30.00 -27.95
N PRO A 257 0.35 -31.30 -27.68
CA PRO A 257 0.81 -32.36 -28.56
C PRO A 257 0.06 -32.41 -29.88
N VAL A 258 0.75 -32.76 -30.97
CA VAL A 258 0.09 -33.05 -32.25
C VAL A 258 -0.32 -34.51 -32.37
N GLU A 259 -1.24 -34.82 -33.29
CA GLU A 259 -1.61 -36.22 -33.56
C GLU A 259 -0.38 -37.04 -33.98
N GLY A 260 -0.19 -38.22 -33.37
CA GLY A 260 0.99 -39.07 -33.56
C GLY A 260 2.13 -38.81 -32.56
N GLU A 261 2.09 -37.70 -31.83
CA GLU A 261 3.05 -37.37 -30.78
C GLU A 261 2.60 -37.92 -29.42
N SER A 262 3.55 -38.38 -28.60
CA SER A 262 3.30 -38.87 -27.24
C SER A 262 3.62 -37.80 -26.19
N VAL A 263 3.00 -37.86 -25.02
CA VAL A 263 3.24 -36.91 -23.93
C VAL A 263 4.14 -37.51 -22.87
N ASN A 264 5.14 -36.77 -22.41
CA ASN A 264 5.92 -37.12 -21.22
C ASN A 264 5.45 -36.27 -20.05
N VAL A 265 5.25 -36.90 -18.89
CA VAL A 265 4.92 -36.25 -17.61
C VAL A 265 6.13 -36.41 -16.68
N PHE A 266 6.52 -35.31 -16.05
CA PHE A 266 7.65 -35.24 -15.13
C PHE A 266 7.19 -34.74 -13.76
N VAL A 267 7.78 -35.24 -12.69
CA VAL A 267 7.57 -34.75 -11.32
C VAL A 267 8.78 -35.08 -10.45
N LYS A 268 9.11 -34.24 -9.47
CA LYS A 268 10.07 -34.59 -8.42
C LYS A 268 9.34 -35.05 -7.17
N THR A 269 9.92 -36.02 -6.46
CA THR A 269 9.36 -36.51 -5.20
C THR A 269 10.40 -36.53 -4.09
N GLY A 270 9.94 -36.29 -2.86
CA GLY A 270 10.73 -36.36 -1.63
C GLY A 270 9.97 -37.12 -0.55
N ASP A 271 10.66 -37.82 0.33
CA ASP A 271 10.06 -38.49 1.50
C ASP A 271 11.18 -38.86 2.51
N PRO A 272 11.05 -38.53 3.82
CA PRO A 272 12.03 -38.91 4.84
C PRO A 272 12.23 -40.43 5.02
N ASP A 273 11.20 -41.22 4.74
CA ASP A 273 11.17 -42.69 4.76
C ASP A 273 11.51 -43.31 3.38
N GLY A 274 11.70 -42.47 2.35
CA GLY A 274 12.12 -42.81 1.00
C GLY A 274 10.99 -43.28 0.09
N VAL A 275 11.06 -42.88 -1.18
CA VAL A 275 10.02 -43.18 -2.19
C VAL A 275 10.25 -44.55 -2.83
N ALA A 276 9.28 -45.46 -2.67
CA ALA A 276 9.33 -46.83 -3.19
C ALA A 276 8.86 -46.95 -4.65
N SER A 277 7.79 -46.24 -5.02
CA SER A 277 7.28 -46.27 -6.40
C SER A 277 6.50 -45.01 -6.75
N VAL A 278 6.47 -44.68 -8.05
CA VAL A 278 5.66 -43.59 -8.60
C VAL A 278 4.88 -44.07 -9.81
N GLN A 279 3.59 -43.77 -9.85
CA GLN A 279 2.64 -44.20 -10.87
C GLN A 279 1.93 -42.99 -11.50
N LEU A 280 1.87 -42.96 -12.83
CA LEU A 280 1.10 -42.00 -13.60
C LEU A 280 -0.26 -42.59 -13.95
N PHE A 281 -1.33 -41.90 -13.54
CA PHE A 281 -2.70 -42.22 -13.91
C PHE A 281 -3.18 -41.24 -14.97
N HIS A 282 -3.77 -41.74 -16.07
CA HIS A 282 -4.30 -40.89 -17.13
C HIS A 282 -5.63 -41.40 -17.70
N ALA A 283 -6.49 -40.48 -18.11
CA ALA A 283 -7.83 -40.73 -18.64
C ALA A 283 -8.08 -39.88 -19.89
N VAL A 284 -8.42 -40.52 -21.01
CA VAL A 284 -8.69 -39.83 -22.29
C VAL A 284 -10.17 -39.56 -22.43
N ASN A 285 -10.55 -38.30 -22.63
CA ASN A 285 -11.95 -37.85 -22.86
C ASN A 285 -12.94 -38.38 -21.81
N GLY A 286 -12.53 -38.45 -20.54
CA GLY A 286 -13.37 -38.93 -19.43
C GLY A 286 -13.53 -40.45 -19.34
N ALA A 287 -12.75 -41.22 -20.10
CA ALA A 287 -12.64 -42.67 -19.91
C ALA A 287 -12.07 -43.02 -18.52
N PRO A 288 -12.23 -44.27 -18.03
CA PRO A 288 -11.57 -44.70 -16.79
C PRO A 288 -10.05 -44.50 -16.82
N PHE A 289 -9.47 -44.15 -15.67
CA PHE A 289 -8.03 -43.96 -15.54
C PHE A 289 -7.25 -45.25 -15.83
N GLN A 290 -6.21 -45.13 -16.66
CA GLN A 290 -5.20 -46.13 -16.91
C GLN A 290 -3.94 -45.78 -16.12
N MET A 291 -3.23 -46.81 -15.66
CA MET A 291 -2.01 -46.66 -14.86
C MET A 291 -0.77 -46.99 -15.71
N THR A 292 0.29 -46.21 -15.51
CA THR A 292 1.61 -46.39 -16.13
C THR A 292 2.67 -46.15 -15.08
N SER A 293 3.61 -47.09 -14.91
CA SER A 293 4.74 -46.88 -13.99
C SER A 293 5.65 -45.76 -14.48
N MET A 294 6.09 -44.90 -13.58
CA MET A 294 7.10 -43.88 -13.88
C MET A 294 8.50 -44.42 -13.60
N HIS A 295 9.49 -43.86 -14.28
CA HIS A 295 10.90 -44.22 -14.13
C HIS A 295 11.68 -43.06 -13.53
N LEU A 296 12.44 -43.35 -12.48
CA LEU A 296 13.33 -42.39 -11.83
C LEU A 296 14.48 -42.01 -12.78
N SER A 297 14.60 -40.71 -13.07
CA SER A 297 15.77 -40.06 -13.66
C SER A 297 16.69 -39.52 -12.53
N GLY A 298 17.82 -38.90 -12.89
CA GLY A 298 18.74 -38.36 -11.89
C GLY A 298 18.12 -37.26 -11.01
N ALA A 299 18.60 -37.12 -9.77
CA ALA A 299 18.20 -36.06 -8.82
C ALA A 299 16.71 -36.05 -8.38
N GLY A 300 16.09 -37.23 -8.21
CA GLY A 300 14.76 -37.35 -7.60
C GLY A 300 13.57 -37.07 -8.54
N GLU A 301 13.85 -36.83 -9.82
CA GLU A 301 12.83 -36.62 -10.85
C GLU A 301 12.33 -37.97 -11.42
N TRP A 302 11.03 -38.10 -11.64
CA TRP A 302 10.38 -39.26 -12.24
C TRP A 302 9.74 -38.86 -13.56
N SER A 303 9.77 -39.77 -14.54
CA SER A 303 9.15 -39.55 -15.85
C SER A 303 8.22 -40.71 -16.24
N GLY A 304 7.07 -40.37 -16.82
CA GLY A 304 6.05 -41.31 -17.30
C GLY A 304 5.56 -40.90 -18.69
N LYS A 305 5.22 -41.88 -19.53
CA LYS A 305 4.84 -41.64 -20.93
C LYS A 305 3.36 -41.98 -21.16
N ILE A 306 2.61 -41.03 -21.72
CA ILE A 306 1.25 -41.22 -22.19
C ILE A 306 1.27 -41.45 -23.71
N PRO A 307 0.66 -42.54 -24.24
CA PRO A 307 0.60 -42.80 -25.67
C PRO A 307 -0.09 -41.69 -26.45
N SER A 308 0.25 -41.58 -27.73
CA SER A 308 -0.35 -40.59 -28.63
C SER A 308 -1.87 -40.71 -28.71
N GLN A 309 -2.55 -39.57 -28.80
CA GLN A 309 -4.00 -39.47 -28.95
C GLN A 309 -4.39 -38.74 -30.24
N ALA A 310 -5.69 -38.82 -30.57
CA ALA A 310 -6.26 -38.17 -31.74
C ALA A 310 -6.36 -36.64 -31.58
N PHE A 311 -6.49 -35.94 -32.72
CA PHE A 311 -6.76 -34.50 -32.78
C PHE A 311 -7.91 -34.08 -31.85
N GLY A 312 -7.69 -33.03 -31.05
CA GLY A 312 -8.66 -32.48 -30.10
C GLY A 312 -8.95 -33.32 -28.84
N ALA A 313 -8.22 -34.42 -28.61
CA ALA A 313 -8.37 -35.21 -27.38
C ALA A 313 -7.93 -34.44 -26.13
N LYS A 314 -8.57 -34.71 -24.99
CA LYS A 314 -8.19 -34.18 -23.67
C LYS A 314 -7.79 -35.31 -22.75
N ILE A 315 -6.59 -35.23 -22.16
CA ILE A 315 -6.07 -36.25 -21.26
C ILE A 315 -5.99 -35.68 -19.86
N GLN A 316 -6.87 -36.12 -18.96
CA GLN A 316 -6.75 -35.82 -17.54
C GLN A 316 -5.71 -36.76 -16.92
N PHE A 317 -4.81 -36.25 -16.07
CA PHE A 317 -3.81 -37.08 -15.41
C PHE A 317 -3.54 -36.65 -13.97
N TYR A 318 -2.96 -37.55 -13.18
CA TYR A 318 -2.34 -37.27 -11.89
C TYR A 318 -1.23 -38.30 -11.63
N VAL A 319 -0.34 -38.00 -10.71
CA VAL A 319 0.72 -38.90 -10.26
C VAL A 319 0.42 -39.34 -8.83
N GLU A 320 0.71 -40.59 -8.51
CA GLU A 320 0.66 -41.13 -7.14
C GLU A 320 2.03 -41.69 -6.80
N ALA A 321 2.52 -41.41 -5.60
CA ALA A 321 3.77 -41.96 -5.09
C ALA A 321 3.49 -42.76 -3.82
N THR A 322 4.25 -43.83 -3.63
CA THR A 322 4.23 -44.68 -2.43
C THR A 322 5.61 -44.70 -1.80
N ASP A 323 5.68 -44.51 -0.49
CA ASP A 323 6.93 -44.64 0.26
C ASP A 323 7.26 -46.11 0.61
N HIS A 324 8.39 -46.34 1.30
CA HIS A 324 8.78 -47.69 1.75
C HIS A 324 7.91 -48.28 2.88
N LEU A 325 7.09 -47.46 3.54
CA LEU A 325 6.20 -47.87 4.62
C LEU A 325 4.76 -48.13 4.13
N GLY A 326 4.49 -47.88 2.85
CA GLY A 326 3.21 -48.12 2.18
C GLY A 326 2.24 -46.94 2.19
N MET A 327 2.66 -45.74 2.62
CA MET A 327 1.83 -44.54 2.52
C MET A 327 1.82 -44.00 1.11
N THR A 328 0.63 -43.62 0.64
CA THR A 328 0.38 -43.12 -0.71
C THR A 328 -0.14 -41.70 -0.69
N THR A 329 0.43 -40.85 -1.53
CA THR A 329 0.01 -39.47 -1.76
C THR A 329 -0.11 -39.21 -3.26
N ALA A 330 -0.97 -38.28 -3.66
CA ALA A 330 -1.21 -37.95 -5.06
C ALA A 330 -0.90 -36.48 -5.36
N HIS A 331 -0.48 -36.21 -6.59
CA HIS A 331 -0.26 -34.86 -7.09
C HIS A 331 -0.81 -34.69 -8.52
N PRO A 332 -1.66 -33.69 -8.80
CA PRO A 332 -2.20 -32.76 -7.79
C PRO A 332 -3.05 -33.46 -6.71
N GLU A 333 -3.15 -32.84 -5.52
CA GLU A 333 -3.69 -33.45 -4.28
C GLU A 333 -5.07 -34.13 -4.46
N GLY A 334 -5.93 -33.58 -5.32
CA GLY A 334 -7.24 -34.15 -5.64
C GLY A 334 -7.22 -35.49 -6.40
N GLY A 335 -6.04 -35.98 -6.82
CA GLY A 335 -5.87 -37.25 -7.54
C GLY A 335 -6.79 -37.33 -8.77
N SER A 336 -7.65 -38.35 -8.81
CA SER A 336 -8.65 -38.53 -9.89
C SER A 336 -9.66 -37.37 -10.05
N THR A 337 -9.80 -36.51 -9.03
CA THR A 337 -10.67 -35.32 -9.07
C THR A 337 -9.91 -34.03 -9.40
N SER A 338 -8.57 -34.08 -9.48
CA SER A 338 -7.77 -32.96 -9.98
C SER A 338 -8.08 -32.69 -11.45
N ARG A 339 -7.67 -31.52 -11.97
CA ARG A 339 -7.92 -31.11 -13.35
C ARG A 339 -6.64 -30.73 -14.09
N ALA A 340 -5.56 -31.45 -13.82
CA ALA A 340 -4.39 -31.45 -14.69
C ALA A 340 -4.76 -32.16 -16.01
N ILE A 341 -4.82 -31.40 -17.11
CA ILE A 341 -5.33 -31.86 -18.39
C ILE A 341 -4.37 -31.44 -19.51
N VAL A 342 -3.99 -32.39 -20.35
CA VAL A 342 -3.24 -32.16 -21.59
C VAL A 342 -4.22 -32.06 -22.76
N PRO A 343 -4.34 -30.91 -23.45
CA PRO A 343 -5.11 -30.80 -24.67
C PRO A 343 -4.25 -31.14 -25.90
N TYR A 344 -4.71 -32.08 -26.73
CA TYR A 344 -4.12 -32.29 -28.06
C TYR A 344 -4.54 -31.17 -29.00
N ASN A 345 -3.68 -30.90 -29.99
CA ASN A 345 -3.91 -29.87 -30.99
C ASN A 345 -5.32 -29.98 -31.59
N ASP A 346 -6.01 -28.85 -31.59
CA ASP A 346 -7.38 -28.65 -32.07
C ASP A 346 -7.46 -27.59 -33.18
N GLY A 347 -6.30 -27.17 -33.70
CA GLY A 347 -6.18 -26.15 -34.72
C GLY A 347 -6.46 -24.73 -34.23
N GLN A 348 -6.59 -24.50 -32.91
CA GLN A 348 -6.79 -23.16 -32.35
C GLN A 348 -5.48 -22.47 -31.97
N ALA A 349 -4.38 -23.21 -31.81
CA ALA A 349 -3.09 -22.66 -31.36
C ALA A 349 -2.56 -21.53 -32.27
N ASP A 350 -2.60 -21.73 -33.58
CA ASP A 350 -2.04 -20.76 -34.54
C ASP A 350 -3.08 -19.69 -34.91
N LEU A 351 -2.88 -18.45 -34.46
CA LEU A 351 -3.57 -17.27 -34.98
C LEU A 351 -2.59 -16.44 -35.82
N ASP A 352 -2.99 -16.07 -37.03
CA ASP A 352 -2.27 -15.10 -37.82
C ASP A 352 -3.17 -13.87 -38.06
N LEU A 353 -2.88 -12.77 -37.36
CA LEU A 353 -3.47 -11.45 -37.62
C LEU A 353 -2.45 -10.50 -38.29
N GLY A 354 -1.43 -11.04 -38.94
CA GLY A 354 -0.34 -10.27 -39.55
C GLY A 354 0.63 -9.72 -38.50
N ALA A 355 0.81 -8.40 -38.48
CA ALA A 355 1.77 -7.72 -37.59
C ALA A 355 1.38 -7.75 -36.10
N CYS A 356 0.13 -8.08 -35.79
CA CYS A 356 -0.40 -8.13 -34.44
C CYS A 356 -0.53 -9.59 -34.00
N GLN A 357 0.16 -9.96 -32.93
CA GLN A 357 0.21 -11.34 -32.42
C GLN A 357 -0.29 -11.32 -30.97
N PRO A 358 -1.57 -11.63 -30.72
CA PRO A 358 -2.14 -11.58 -29.37
C PRO A 358 -1.66 -12.76 -28.53
N MET A 359 -1.62 -12.55 -27.21
CA MET A 359 -1.42 -13.65 -26.26
C MET A 359 -2.60 -14.63 -26.36
N ASN A 360 -2.30 -15.92 -26.51
CA ASN A 360 -3.30 -16.98 -26.41
C ASN A 360 -3.46 -17.37 -24.94
N LEU A 361 -4.70 -17.37 -24.45
CA LEU A 361 -5.05 -17.89 -23.13
C LEU A 361 -6.07 -19.01 -23.29
N ARG A 362 -5.61 -20.25 -23.10
CA ARG A 362 -6.42 -21.46 -23.27
C ARG A 362 -6.92 -21.97 -21.92
N ILE A 363 -8.23 -22.20 -21.82
CA ILE A 363 -8.88 -22.78 -20.65
C ILE A 363 -9.30 -24.22 -20.99
N VAL A 364 -8.68 -25.19 -20.34
CA VAL A 364 -8.89 -26.61 -20.60
C VAL A 364 -9.72 -27.23 -19.49
N MET A 365 -10.87 -27.81 -19.86
CA MET A 365 -11.81 -28.47 -18.95
C MET A 365 -12.27 -29.80 -19.52
N THR A 366 -12.69 -30.72 -18.65
CA THR A 366 -13.45 -31.91 -19.07
C THR A 366 -14.79 -31.49 -19.69
N ASP A 367 -15.37 -32.34 -20.52
CA ASP A 367 -16.66 -32.04 -21.15
C ASP A 367 -17.80 -31.97 -20.12
N ALA A 368 -17.74 -32.80 -19.07
CA ALA A 368 -18.70 -32.80 -17.97
C ALA A 368 -18.66 -31.48 -17.17
N ASP A 369 -17.47 -30.97 -16.85
CA ASP A 369 -17.35 -29.69 -16.15
C ASP A 369 -17.73 -28.53 -17.06
N THR A 370 -17.42 -28.60 -18.36
CA THR A 370 -17.85 -27.61 -19.36
C THR A 370 -19.37 -27.57 -19.47
N GLU A 371 -20.05 -28.73 -19.44
CA GLU A 371 -21.51 -28.79 -19.43
C GLU A 371 -22.09 -28.21 -18.13
N LYS A 372 -21.51 -28.56 -16.97
CA LYS A 372 -21.91 -28.03 -15.66
C LYS A 372 -21.78 -26.51 -15.63
N LEU A 373 -20.65 -25.95 -16.06
CA LEU A 373 -20.36 -24.51 -16.06
C LEU A 373 -21.45 -23.70 -16.76
N HIS A 374 -21.94 -24.19 -17.89
CA HIS A 374 -22.90 -23.48 -18.74
C HIS A 374 -24.35 -24.00 -18.64
N ARG A 375 -24.64 -24.92 -17.70
CA ARG A 375 -26.01 -25.37 -17.47
C ARG A 375 -26.85 -24.21 -16.96
N ARG A 376 -28.06 -23.99 -17.51
CA ARG A 376 -28.92 -22.84 -17.15
C ARG A 376 -29.23 -22.73 -15.65
N THR A 377 -29.24 -23.86 -14.93
CA THR A 377 -29.42 -23.91 -13.46
C THR A 377 -28.14 -23.64 -12.66
N ASN A 378 -26.99 -23.51 -13.31
CA ASN A 378 -25.67 -23.35 -12.69
C ASN A 378 -24.97 -22.05 -13.10
N VAL A 379 -25.40 -21.36 -14.16
CA VAL A 379 -24.72 -20.15 -14.65
C VAL A 379 -24.63 -19.02 -13.60
N MET A 380 -25.48 -18.99 -12.56
CA MET A 380 -25.36 -18.03 -11.44
C MET A 380 -24.40 -18.45 -10.33
N SER A 381 -23.83 -19.64 -10.43
CA SER A 381 -22.84 -20.13 -9.48
C SER A 381 -21.59 -19.24 -9.50
N ASN A 382 -21.13 -18.85 -8.32
CA ASN A 382 -19.80 -18.32 -8.11
C ASN A 382 -18.80 -19.39 -7.67
N ASP A 383 -19.26 -20.63 -7.47
CA ASP A 383 -18.37 -21.77 -7.25
C ASP A 383 -17.51 -22.01 -8.49
N ARG A 384 -16.25 -22.33 -8.27
CA ARG A 384 -15.27 -22.50 -9.34
C ARG A 384 -15.10 -23.97 -9.66
N LEU A 385 -14.98 -24.30 -10.94
CA LEU A 385 -14.66 -25.64 -11.41
C LEU A 385 -13.17 -25.71 -11.75
N GLY A 386 -12.52 -26.84 -11.45
CA GLY A 386 -11.11 -27.02 -11.77
C GLY A 386 -10.84 -27.00 -13.29
N CYS A 387 -9.69 -26.48 -13.67
CA CYS A 387 -9.21 -26.45 -15.05
C CYS A 387 -7.66 -26.49 -15.11
N THR A 388 -7.14 -26.68 -16.31
CA THR A 388 -5.75 -26.32 -16.65
C THR A 388 -5.77 -25.07 -17.52
N ILE A 389 -4.87 -24.13 -17.27
CA ILE A 389 -4.69 -22.93 -18.10
C ILE A 389 -3.37 -23.07 -18.85
N ILE A 390 -3.38 -22.75 -20.14
CA ILE A 390 -2.16 -22.72 -20.96
C ILE A 390 -2.03 -21.34 -21.60
N VAL A 391 -0.88 -20.70 -21.42
CA VAL A 391 -0.57 -19.38 -21.96
C VAL A 391 0.42 -19.52 -23.11
N ASP A 392 0.12 -18.87 -24.23
CA ASP A 392 0.88 -18.91 -25.48
C ASP A 392 1.22 -20.32 -25.96
N GLU A 393 0.34 -21.28 -25.64
CA GLU A 393 0.49 -22.69 -25.99
C GLU A 393 1.82 -23.29 -25.47
N ARG A 394 2.39 -22.71 -24.40
CA ARG A 394 3.72 -23.03 -23.85
C ARG A 394 3.71 -23.18 -22.34
N GLU A 395 3.22 -22.19 -21.62
CA GLU A 395 3.25 -22.17 -20.16
C GLU A 395 1.99 -22.82 -19.60
N VAL A 396 2.14 -23.86 -18.79
CA VAL A 396 1.03 -24.68 -18.30
C VAL A 396 0.86 -24.47 -16.81
N TYR A 397 -0.34 -24.08 -16.40
CA TYR A 397 -0.74 -23.90 -15.01
C TYR A 397 -1.77 -24.97 -14.63
N TYR A 398 -1.43 -25.79 -13.64
CA TYR A 398 -2.36 -26.79 -13.05
C TYR A 398 -3.07 -26.22 -11.83
N ASN A 399 -4.03 -26.98 -11.28
CA ASN A 399 -4.84 -26.58 -10.11
C ASN A 399 -5.51 -25.22 -10.25
N CYS A 400 -5.67 -24.74 -11.49
CA CYS A 400 -6.42 -23.55 -11.77
C CYS A 400 -7.90 -23.83 -11.59
N SER A 401 -8.67 -22.77 -11.45
CA SER A 401 -10.12 -22.89 -11.41
C SER A 401 -10.83 -21.74 -12.12
N VAL A 402 -11.99 -22.04 -12.68
CA VAL A 402 -12.74 -21.14 -13.55
C VAL A 402 -14.21 -21.08 -13.13
N ARG A 403 -14.77 -19.87 -13.22
CA ARG A 403 -16.21 -19.63 -13.21
C ARG A 403 -16.59 -18.62 -14.27
N LEU A 404 -17.88 -18.51 -14.57
CA LEU A 404 -18.38 -17.43 -15.44
C LEU A 404 -18.30 -16.08 -14.70
N LYS A 405 -17.95 -15.03 -15.44
CA LYS A 405 -17.99 -13.61 -15.00
C LYS A 405 -19.32 -12.96 -15.37
N GLY A 406 -19.68 -11.91 -14.63
CA GLY A 406 -20.78 -10.99 -14.95
C GLY A 406 -22.01 -11.19 -14.07
N SER A 407 -23.10 -10.50 -14.40
CA SER A 407 -24.41 -10.64 -13.75
C SER A 407 -25.28 -11.69 -14.46
N GLU A 408 -26.54 -11.82 -14.04
CA GLU A 408 -27.52 -12.70 -14.69
C GLU A 408 -27.76 -12.38 -16.18
N HIS A 409 -27.55 -11.13 -16.59
CA HIS A 409 -27.73 -10.71 -17.99
C HIS A 409 -26.64 -11.27 -18.90
N GLY A 410 -25.41 -11.42 -18.41
CA GLY A 410 -24.25 -11.80 -19.24
C GLY A 410 -24.01 -13.31 -19.27
N ARG A 411 -24.08 -13.99 -18.12
CA ARG A 411 -23.57 -15.37 -17.95
C ARG A 411 -24.27 -16.42 -18.83
N ALA A 412 -25.54 -16.21 -19.16
CA ALA A 412 -26.30 -17.11 -20.02
C ALA A 412 -26.17 -16.78 -21.54
N LYS A 413 -25.52 -15.68 -21.91
CA LYS A 413 -25.47 -15.17 -23.29
C LYS A 413 -24.14 -15.53 -23.95
N ASN A 414 -24.20 -16.26 -25.06
CA ASN A 414 -22.99 -16.71 -25.76
C ASN A 414 -22.06 -15.56 -26.20
N VAL A 415 -22.64 -14.42 -26.58
CA VAL A 415 -21.88 -13.26 -27.07
C VAL A 415 -21.14 -12.52 -25.95
N ARG A 416 -21.54 -12.70 -24.68
CA ARG A 416 -20.98 -12.00 -23.51
C ARG A 416 -20.24 -12.90 -22.53
N ALA A 417 -20.38 -14.22 -22.64
CA ALA A 417 -19.83 -15.18 -21.69
C ALA A 417 -18.31 -14.99 -21.56
N GLY A 418 -17.91 -14.46 -20.41
CA GLY A 418 -16.53 -14.28 -19.97
C GLY A 418 -16.22 -15.14 -18.75
N PHE A 419 -14.95 -15.15 -18.34
CA PHE A 419 -14.42 -16.07 -17.35
C PHE A 419 -13.70 -15.33 -16.25
N LEU A 420 -13.82 -15.81 -15.02
CA LEU A 420 -12.93 -15.42 -13.93
C LEU A 420 -12.05 -16.62 -13.62
N LEU A 421 -10.74 -16.45 -13.75
CA LEU A 421 -9.74 -17.50 -13.61
C LEU A 421 -8.99 -17.29 -12.30
N ARG A 422 -8.70 -18.38 -11.58
CA ARG A 422 -7.86 -18.37 -10.38
C ARG A 422 -6.68 -19.30 -10.60
N PHE A 423 -5.49 -18.79 -10.32
CA PHE A 423 -4.22 -19.50 -10.36
C PHE A 423 -3.84 -19.92 -8.92
N PRO A 424 -3.08 -21.00 -8.74
CA PRO A 424 -2.55 -21.35 -7.43
C PRO A 424 -1.54 -20.30 -6.96
N ALA A 425 -1.43 -20.08 -5.65
CA ALA A 425 -0.66 -19.00 -5.05
C ALA A 425 0.84 -19.09 -5.35
N ASP A 426 1.36 -20.32 -5.46
CA ASP A 426 2.76 -20.62 -5.78
C ASP A 426 3.10 -20.48 -7.28
N GLN A 427 2.09 -20.36 -8.15
CA GLN A 427 2.26 -20.12 -9.59
C GLN A 427 1.28 -19.03 -10.06
N SER A 428 1.42 -17.83 -9.49
CA SER A 428 0.62 -16.67 -9.87
C SER A 428 0.88 -16.26 -11.32
N PHE A 429 -0.17 -15.85 -12.04
CA PHE A 429 -0.04 -15.40 -13.43
C PHE A 429 0.79 -14.13 -13.53
N LEU A 430 1.78 -14.13 -14.43
CA LEU A 430 2.82 -13.08 -14.55
C LEU A 430 3.56 -12.80 -13.23
N GLY A 431 3.59 -13.78 -12.32
CA GLY A 431 4.27 -13.66 -11.02
C GLY A 431 3.52 -12.86 -9.95
N ALA A 432 2.35 -12.29 -10.26
CA ALA A 432 1.64 -11.39 -9.34
C ALA A 432 0.14 -11.67 -9.20
N HIS A 433 -0.53 -12.12 -10.27
CA HIS A 433 -1.99 -12.17 -10.29
C HIS A 433 -2.52 -13.56 -9.93
N ARG A 434 -3.14 -13.68 -8.75
CA ARG A 434 -3.86 -14.90 -8.34
C ARG A 434 -5.19 -15.09 -9.05
N THR A 435 -5.78 -14.00 -9.54
CA THR A 435 -7.06 -14.04 -10.24
C THR A 435 -7.07 -13.02 -11.35
N VAL A 436 -7.46 -13.43 -12.55
CA VAL A 436 -7.66 -12.54 -13.70
C VAL A 436 -9.05 -12.76 -14.27
N ALA A 437 -9.60 -11.73 -14.91
CA ALA A 437 -10.87 -11.83 -15.63
C ALA A 437 -10.65 -11.74 -17.15
N VAL A 438 -11.35 -12.60 -17.87
CA VAL A 438 -11.49 -12.55 -19.32
C VAL A 438 -12.87 -12.01 -19.63
N ASP A 439 -12.95 -10.80 -20.15
CA ASP A 439 -14.19 -10.12 -20.47
C ASP A 439 -14.46 -10.07 -21.97
N ARG A 440 -15.69 -10.40 -22.34
CA ARG A 440 -16.17 -10.39 -23.73
C ARG A 440 -17.40 -9.51 -23.91
N SER A 441 -17.86 -8.86 -22.84
CA SER A 441 -19.06 -8.04 -22.88
C SER A 441 -18.81 -6.68 -23.50
N GLY A 442 -19.81 -6.18 -24.21
CA GLY A 442 -20.00 -4.77 -24.49
C GLY A 442 -21.36 -4.29 -24.02
N ALA A 443 -21.63 -3.02 -24.26
CA ALA A 443 -22.89 -2.38 -23.89
C ALA A 443 -24.13 -3.16 -24.37
N GLY A 444 -24.92 -3.65 -23.41
CA GLY A 444 -26.12 -4.46 -23.67
C GLY A 444 -25.80 -5.91 -24.06
N ASP A 445 -26.59 -6.48 -24.98
CA ASP A 445 -26.47 -7.89 -25.42
C ASP A 445 -25.49 -8.04 -26.61
N GLN A 446 -24.30 -7.45 -26.50
CA GLN A 446 -23.32 -7.37 -27.59
C GLN A 446 -21.91 -7.71 -27.13
N PHE A 447 -21.06 -8.07 -28.10
CA PHE A 447 -19.60 -8.11 -27.95
C PHE A 447 -19.04 -6.74 -28.33
N SER A 448 -18.15 -6.18 -27.50
CA SER A 448 -17.34 -5.00 -27.84
C SER A 448 -16.19 -4.92 -26.85
N GLN A 449 -15.04 -4.37 -27.27
CA GLN A 449 -13.89 -4.16 -26.38
C GLN A 449 -13.49 -2.68 -26.28
N LYS A 450 -14.38 -1.75 -26.70
CA LYS A 450 -14.11 -0.30 -26.68
C LYS A 450 -13.81 0.28 -25.29
N GLU A 451 -14.16 -0.44 -24.19
CA GLU A 451 -13.79 -0.05 -22.83
C GLU A 451 -12.26 0.08 -22.66
N ILE A 452 -11.48 -0.69 -23.42
CA ILE A 452 -10.02 -0.59 -23.39
C ILE A 452 -9.52 0.84 -23.66
N MET A 453 -10.23 1.62 -24.47
CA MET A 453 -9.86 3.01 -24.78
C MET A 453 -9.92 3.92 -23.55
N VAL A 454 -10.96 3.77 -22.71
CA VAL A 454 -11.09 4.59 -21.50
C VAL A 454 -10.12 4.12 -20.41
N LYS A 455 -9.89 2.81 -20.29
CA LYS A 455 -8.89 2.25 -19.36
C LYS A 455 -7.48 2.72 -19.71
N HIS A 456 -7.13 2.71 -20.99
CA HIS A 456 -5.86 3.23 -21.48
C HIS A 456 -5.71 4.73 -21.14
N ALA A 457 -6.74 5.53 -21.43
CA ALA A 457 -6.74 6.96 -21.13
C ALA A 457 -6.66 7.26 -19.63
N ILE A 458 -7.26 6.43 -18.77
CA ILE A 458 -7.14 6.54 -17.31
C ILE A 458 -5.67 6.40 -16.88
N ASN A 459 -4.98 5.38 -17.38
CA ASN A 459 -3.58 5.13 -17.03
C ASN A 459 -2.65 6.25 -17.52
N HIS A 460 -2.90 6.81 -18.72
CA HIS A 460 -2.11 7.93 -19.23
C HIS A 460 -2.40 9.25 -18.51
N ALA A 461 -3.68 9.56 -18.24
CA ALA A 461 -4.04 10.80 -17.55
C ALA A 461 -3.54 10.83 -16.09
N GLY A 462 -3.38 9.67 -15.45
CA GLY A 462 -2.85 9.56 -14.09
C GLY A 462 -3.78 10.15 -13.01
N ASN A 463 -3.44 9.90 -11.74
CA ASN A 463 -4.24 10.32 -10.57
C ASN A 463 -5.72 9.89 -10.61
N ILE A 464 -6.00 8.81 -11.34
CA ILE A 464 -7.31 8.16 -11.43
C ILE A 464 -7.02 6.67 -11.21
N PRO A 465 -7.71 6.02 -10.26
CA PRO A 465 -7.59 4.58 -10.08
C PRO A 465 -7.87 3.86 -11.40
N GLY A 466 -6.90 3.06 -11.85
CA GLY A 466 -6.87 2.47 -13.18
C GLY A 466 -6.18 1.13 -13.17
N MET A 467 -6.56 0.24 -14.09
CA MET A 467 -5.97 -1.09 -14.21
C MET A 467 -5.19 -1.17 -15.52
N TYR A 468 -4.04 -1.83 -15.52
CA TYR A 468 -3.23 -2.05 -16.73
C TYR A 468 -3.75 -3.21 -17.57
N ASP A 469 -5.02 -3.15 -17.98
CA ASP A 469 -5.69 -4.22 -18.74
C ASP A 469 -5.19 -4.30 -20.19
N ASP A 470 -5.42 -5.45 -20.84
CA ASP A 470 -4.95 -5.72 -22.20
C ASP A 470 -5.97 -6.52 -23.03
N LEU A 471 -5.72 -6.71 -24.33
CA LEU A 471 -6.51 -7.59 -25.20
C LEU A 471 -5.78 -8.91 -25.44
N ILE A 472 -6.54 -10.01 -25.37
CA ILE A 472 -6.04 -11.37 -25.57
C ILE A 472 -6.92 -12.12 -26.56
N ARG A 473 -6.44 -13.28 -27.02
CA ARG A 473 -7.31 -14.32 -27.57
C ARG A 473 -7.57 -15.38 -26.51
N VAL A 474 -8.82 -15.49 -26.08
CA VAL A 474 -9.24 -16.61 -25.23
C VAL A 474 -9.60 -17.82 -26.09
N ILE A 475 -9.00 -18.97 -25.81
CA ILE A 475 -9.41 -20.28 -26.33
C ILE A 475 -10.24 -20.94 -25.23
N ALA A 476 -11.56 -20.79 -25.35
CA ALA A 476 -12.52 -21.14 -24.31
C ALA A 476 -12.93 -22.63 -24.40
N PRO A 477 -13.46 -23.23 -23.31
CA PRO A 477 -13.88 -24.64 -23.31
C PRO A 477 -14.97 -24.97 -24.34
N ARG A 478 -15.76 -23.96 -24.75
CA ARG A 478 -16.68 -24.04 -25.88
C ARG A 478 -16.17 -23.16 -27.02
N SER A 479 -16.05 -23.72 -28.22
CA SER A 479 -15.52 -23.03 -29.41
C SER A 479 -16.28 -21.73 -29.76
N GLN A 480 -17.61 -21.69 -29.55
CA GLN A 480 -18.43 -20.48 -29.73
C GLN A 480 -18.05 -19.29 -28.82
N HIS A 481 -17.23 -19.53 -27.78
CA HIS A 481 -16.73 -18.50 -26.87
C HIS A 481 -15.25 -18.14 -27.14
N THR A 482 -14.62 -18.79 -28.12
CA THR A 482 -13.23 -18.50 -28.51
C THR A 482 -13.15 -17.24 -29.37
N GLY A 483 -12.16 -16.38 -29.11
CA GLY A 483 -11.96 -15.14 -29.85
C GLY A 483 -11.29 -14.05 -29.01
N SER A 484 -11.32 -12.81 -29.51
CA SER A 484 -10.78 -11.65 -28.78
C SER A 484 -11.56 -11.41 -27.47
N ALA A 485 -10.86 -10.97 -26.44
CA ALA A 485 -11.39 -10.62 -25.13
C ALA A 485 -10.47 -9.59 -24.44
N MET A 486 -11.00 -8.82 -23.50
CA MET A 486 -10.18 -8.00 -22.61
C MET A 486 -9.76 -8.83 -21.39
N LEU A 487 -8.46 -8.83 -21.10
CA LEU A 487 -7.88 -9.39 -19.90
C LEU A 487 -7.78 -8.30 -18.84
N LEU A 488 -8.58 -8.44 -17.79
CA LEU A 488 -8.46 -7.62 -16.59
C LEU A 488 -7.50 -8.34 -15.64
N LYS A 489 -6.29 -7.81 -15.50
CA LYS A 489 -5.21 -8.43 -14.73
C LYS A 489 -5.40 -8.24 -13.23
N SER A 490 -5.52 -6.98 -12.82
CA SER A 490 -5.87 -6.59 -11.47
C SER A 490 -7.32 -6.12 -11.47
N ARG A 491 -8.07 -6.35 -10.39
CA ARG A 491 -9.49 -5.92 -10.27
C ARG A 491 -9.69 -5.03 -9.05
N TYR A 492 -8.73 -4.11 -8.87
CA TYR A 492 -8.48 -3.42 -7.60
C TYR A 492 -8.34 -4.39 -6.43
N ASP A 493 -7.86 -5.60 -6.71
CA ASP A 493 -7.49 -6.56 -5.70
C ASP A 493 -6.27 -6.05 -4.92
N ALA A 494 -5.88 -6.79 -3.90
CA ALA A 494 -4.88 -6.31 -2.98
C ALA A 494 -3.49 -6.11 -3.60
N GLU A 495 -3.13 -6.86 -4.64
CA GLU A 495 -1.91 -6.60 -5.43
C GLU A 495 -1.91 -5.15 -5.93
N TYR A 496 -3.02 -4.72 -6.54
CA TYR A 496 -3.16 -3.33 -6.96
C TYR A 496 -3.13 -2.37 -5.77
N LEU A 497 -3.91 -2.64 -4.71
CA LEU A 497 -4.04 -1.72 -3.59
C LEU A 497 -2.71 -1.47 -2.86
N ASP A 498 -1.94 -2.53 -2.57
CA ASP A 498 -0.66 -2.43 -1.86
C ASP A 498 0.43 -1.76 -2.74
N ASN A 499 0.32 -1.89 -4.06
CA ASN A 499 1.20 -1.17 -5.00
C ASN A 499 0.84 0.31 -5.15
N GLN A 500 -0.43 0.68 -4.97
CA GLN A 500 -0.89 2.07 -5.15
C GLN A 500 -0.92 2.88 -3.85
N PHE A 501 -1.14 2.23 -2.70
CA PHE A 501 -1.34 2.90 -1.42
C PHE A 501 -0.57 2.18 -0.31
N ILE A 502 0.01 2.94 0.61
CA ILE A 502 0.67 2.39 1.81
C ILE A 502 -0.35 1.57 2.59
N ASN A 503 -0.06 0.28 2.81
CA ASN A 503 -0.95 -0.71 3.42
C ASN A 503 -2.33 -0.80 2.72
N GLY A 504 -2.37 -0.58 1.40
CA GLY A 504 -3.62 -0.36 0.68
C GLY A 504 -4.65 -1.48 0.84
N SER A 505 -4.22 -2.74 0.93
CA SER A 505 -5.12 -3.88 1.09
C SER A 505 -5.85 -3.93 2.43
N ASP A 506 -5.41 -3.17 3.45
CA ASP A 506 -6.11 -3.00 4.73
C ASP A 506 -7.37 -2.11 4.61
N GLY A 507 -7.46 -1.29 3.56
CA GLY A 507 -8.57 -0.36 3.36
C GLY A 507 -9.87 -1.07 2.98
N ALA A 508 -11.03 -0.55 3.37
CA ALA A 508 -12.31 -1.19 3.05
C ALA A 508 -12.81 -0.81 1.65
N MET A 509 -13.21 -1.80 0.84
CA MET A 509 -13.67 -1.59 -0.54
C MET A 509 -15.08 -2.13 -0.78
N PHE A 510 -15.96 -1.29 -1.36
CA PHE A 510 -17.37 -1.58 -1.58
C PHE A 510 -17.77 -1.34 -3.03
N GLU A 511 -18.29 -2.36 -3.71
CA GLU A 511 -18.88 -2.27 -5.04
C GLU A 511 -20.36 -1.88 -4.95
N TYR A 512 -20.72 -0.81 -5.63
CA TYR A 512 -22.09 -0.29 -5.71
C TYR A 512 -22.86 -1.00 -6.82
N GLU A 513 -23.89 -1.77 -6.44
CA GLU A 513 -24.52 -2.76 -7.34
C GLU A 513 -26.06 -2.75 -7.25
N LEU A 514 -26.69 -3.20 -8.32
CA LEU A 514 -28.14 -3.39 -8.43
C LEU A 514 -28.60 -4.72 -7.84
N ILE A 515 -29.87 -4.72 -7.42
CA ILE A 515 -30.60 -5.94 -7.09
C ILE A 515 -31.31 -6.48 -8.33
N TYR A 516 -30.77 -7.58 -8.83
CA TYR A 516 -31.34 -8.41 -9.89
C TYR A 516 -32.44 -9.34 -9.34
N THR A 517 -33.58 -9.38 -10.01
CA THR A 517 -34.77 -10.10 -9.52
C THR A 517 -35.09 -11.33 -10.37
N LEU A 518 -34.79 -12.52 -9.84
CA LEU A 518 -35.19 -13.80 -10.46
C LEU A 518 -36.72 -14.01 -10.36
N ARG A 519 -37.35 -14.56 -11.40
CA ARG A 519 -38.81 -14.82 -11.42
C ARG A 519 -39.20 -16.20 -11.95
N GLU A 520 -38.32 -16.89 -12.68
CA GLU A 520 -38.56 -18.22 -13.25
C GLU A 520 -37.90 -19.30 -12.40
N THR A 521 -38.49 -20.49 -12.42
CA THR A 521 -37.93 -21.69 -11.79
C THR A 521 -38.02 -22.91 -12.71
N THR A 522 -37.27 -23.97 -12.43
CA THR A 522 -37.34 -25.26 -13.15
C THR A 522 -38.61 -26.07 -12.87
N GLY A 523 -39.51 -25.59 -11.99
CA GLY A 523 -40.73 -26.31 -11.65
C GLY A 523 -41.38 -25.81 -10.36
N GLY A 524 -42.43 -24.99 -10.49
CA GLY A 524 -43.19 -24.45 -9.36
C GLY A 524 -42.37 -23.61 -8.37
N VAL A 525 -42.98 -23.21 -7.26
CA VAL A 525 -42.35 -22.33 -6.26
C VAL A 525 -41.23 -22.98 -5.43
N GLU A 526 -41.01 -24.29 -5.60
CA GLU A 526 -39.92 -25.03 -4.94
C GLU A 526 -38.77 -25.42 -5.90
N GLY A 527 -38.93 -25.16 -7.21
CA GLY A 527 -37.91 -25.47 -8.23
C GLY A 527 -36.69 -24.54 -8.17
N LEU A 528 -35.60 -24.91 -8.86
CA LEU A 528 -34.39 -24.10 -8.94
C LEU A 528 -34.67 -22.81 -9.71
N LYS A 529 -34.22 -21.67 -9.18
CA LYS A 529 -34.36 -20.38 -9.85
C LYS A 529 -33.48 -20.32 -11.10
N LEU A 530 -33.97 -19.67 -12.14
CA LEU A 530 -33.32 -19.58 -13.45
C LEU A 530 -32.88 -18.15 -13.75
N THR A 531 -31.82 -17.99 -14.53
CA THR A 531 -31.42 -16.67 -15.05
C THR A 531 -32.40 -16.15 -16.08
N GLN A 532 -32.66 -14.84 -16.01
CA GLN A 532 -33.56 -14.12 -16.90
C GLN A 532 -33.31 -12.60 -16.80
N ASP A 533 -33.91 -11.82 -17.68
CA ASP A 533 -34.00 -10.38 -17.49
C ASP A 533 -35.27 -10.05 -16.68
N GLY A 534 -35.14 -10.04 -15.35
CA GLY A 534 -36.28 -9.91 -14.42
C GLY A 534 -36.49 -8.51 -13.85
N GLY A 535 -35.68 -7.54 -14.29
CA GLY A 535 -35.63 -6.16 -13.80
C GLY A 535 -34.64 -5.97 -12.64
N THR A 536 -34.16 -4.73 -12.51
CA THR A 536 -33.15 -4.34 -11.53
C THR A 536 -33.61 -3.17 -10.66
N HIS A 537 -33.13 -3.13 -9.42
CA HIS A 537 -33.44 -2.08 -8.46
C HIS A 537 -32.17 -1.57 -7.78
N GLY A 538 -31.98 -0.25 -7.78
CA GLY A 538 -30.84 0.40 -7.11
C GLY A 538 -31.29 1.39 -6.05
N VAL A 539 -30.44 1.61 -5.06
CA VAL A 539 -30.60 2.62 -4.00
C VAL A 539 -29.77 3.86 -4.33
N PRO A 540 -30.09 5.07 -3.86
CA PRO A 540 -29.20 6.22 -4.01
C PRO A 540 -27.94 6.07 -3.13
N VAL A 541 -26.89 6.85 -3.40
CA VAL A 541 -25.66 6.94 -2.59
C VAL A 541 -25.94 7.72 -1.31
N ARG A 542 -26.76 7.16 -0.43
CA ARG A 542 -27.30 7.77 0.80
C ARG A 542 -27.45 6.73 1.90
N ASN A 543 -27.45 7.18 3.16
CA ASN A 543 -27.77 6.33 4.31
C ASN A 543 -29.17 5.68 4.13
N LEU A 544 -29.25 4.36 4.36
CA LEU A 544 -30.43 3.54 4.10
C LEU A 544 -31.31 3.27 5.33
N GLY A 545 -31.06 3.96 6.45
CA GLY A 545 -31.89 3.86 7.66
C GLY A 545 -31.12 3.57 8.94
N GLY A 546 -29.91 4.10 9.10
CA GLY A 546 -29.08 3.98 10.30
C GLY A 546 -27.85 3.10 10.09
N SER A 547 -27.36 2.50 11.19
CA SER A 547 -26.13 1.70 11.24
C SER A 547 -26.34 0.20 11.00
N ASN A 548 -27.56 -0.24 10.68
CA ASN A 548 -27.83 -1.65 10.40
C ASN A 548 -27.20 -2.06 9.06
N LYS A 549 -26.03 -2.72 9.11
CA LYS A 549 -25.28 -3.17 7.95
C LYS A 549 -26.07 -4.04 6.97
N GLU A 550 -27.04 -4.80 7.45
CA GLU A 550 -27.84 -5.67 6.58
C GLU A 550 -28.61 -4.85 5.52
N LEU A 551 -29.02 -3.61 5.82
CA LEU A 551 -29.69 -2.73 4.84
C LEU A 551 -28.81 -2.36 3.63
N TYR A 552 -27.49 -2.46 3.77
CA TYR A 552 -26.51 -2.06 2.75
C TYR A 552 -25.94 -3.25 1.99
N ARG A 553 -25.87 -4.43 2.62
CA ARG A 553 -25.11 -5.61 2.19
C ARG A 553 -25.24 -6.00 0.72
N TRP A 554 -26.45 -5.93 0.18
CA TRP A 554 -26.72 -6.39 -1.19
C TRP A 554 -26.62 -5.28 -2.25
N HIS A 555 -26.61 -4.02 -1.80
CA HIS A 555 -26.41 -2.85 -2.66
C HIS A 555 -24.95 -2.38 -2.68
N TRP A 556 -24.18 -2.78 -1.68
CA TRP A 556 -22.80 -2.40 -1.44
C TRP A 556 -22.00 -3.64 -1.10
N LEU A 557 -21.46 -4.32 -2.11
CA LEU A 557 -20.78 -5.59 -1.94
C LEU A 557 -19.36 -5.36 -1.44
N VAL A 558 -19.00 -5.93 -0.29
CA VAL A 558 -17.64 -5.91 0.23
C VAL A 558 -16.69 -6.68 -0.70
N LYS A 559 -15.61 -6.05 -1.14
CA LYS A 559 -14.69 -6.60 -2.16
C LYS A 559 -13.35 -7.10 -1.61
N ASN A 560 -12.98 -6.66 -0.41
CA ASN A 560 -11.83 -7.13 0.37
C ASN A 560 -12.18 -7.10 1.86
N ASN A 561 -11.35 -7.70 2.71
CA ASN A 561 -11.52 -7.70 4.19
C ASN A 561 -12.94 -8.10 4.61
N ARG A 562 -13.48 -9.12 3.94
CA ARG A 562 -14.88 -9.56 4.09
C ARG A 562 -15.14 -10.16 5.47
N ASP A 563 -14.11 -10.74 6.07
CA ASP A 563 -14.05 -11.24 7.43
C ASP A 563 -14.28 -10.14 8.48
N ALA A 564 -14.01 -8.87 8.19
CA ALA A 564 -14.35 -7.78 9.10
C ALA A 564 -15.87 -7.51 9.16
N ASP A 565 -16.57 -7.71 8.03
CA ASP A 565 -18.00 -7.42 7.85
C ASP A 565 -18.42 -6.04 8.42
N ASP A 566 -17.55 -5.05 8.19
CA ASP A 566 -17.69 -3.68 8.67
C ASP A 566 -18.15 -2.74 7.54
N TYR A 567 -19.31 -2.13 7.75
CA TYR A 567 -19.91 -1.15 6.86
C TYR A 567 -19.83 0.27 7.43
N GLY A 568 -19.30 0.46 8.64
CA GLY A 568 -19.26 1.74 9.34
C GLY A 568 -18.70 2.89 8.49
N PRO A 569 -17.48 2.75 7.93
CA PRO A 569 -16.89 3.79 7.08
C PRO A 569 -17.73 4.13 5.85
N LEU A 570 -18.33 3.13 5.19
CA LEU A 570 -19.24 3.36 4.07
C LEU A 570 -20.50 4.11 4.54
N ILE A 571 -21.09 3.71 5.66
CA ILE A 571 -22.30 4.34 6.19
C ILE A 571 -22.03 5.82 6.51
N ASP A 572 -20.85 6.17 7.01
CA ASP A 572 -20.44 7.55 7.24
C ASP A 572 -20.37 8.35 5.94
N VAL A 573 -19.74 7.79 4.90
CA VAL A 573 -19.70 8.38 3.54
C VAL A 573 -21.11 8.59 2.99
N LEU A 574 -21.97 7.57 3.06
CA LEU A 574 -23.35 7.64 2.58
C LEU A 574 -24.19 8.63 3.39
N THR A 575 -23.90 8.80 4.68
CA THR A 575 -24.53 9.80 5.54
C THR A 575 -24.12 11.20 5.14
N ALA A 576 -22.82 11.45 4.93
CA ALA A 576 -22.29 12.73 4.46
C ALA A 576 -22.89 13.12 3.11
N MET A 577 -22.97 12.18 2.17
CA MET A 577 -23.60 12.40 0.86
C MET A 577 -25.09 12.77 0.95
N GLY A 578 -25.76 12.39 2.05
CA GLY A 578 -27.14 12.77 2.35
C GLY A 578 -27.35 14.11 3.03
N GLN A 579 -26.28 14.76 3.50
CA GLN A 579 -26.37 16.07 4.16
C GLN A 579 -26.68 17.19 3.16
N SER A 580 -26.87 18.41 3.65
CA SER A 580 -27.05 19.62 2.83
C SER A 580 -26.33 20.84 3.43
N GLY A 581 -26.22 21.92 2.65
CA GLY A 581 -25.68 23.20 3.14
C GLY A 581 -24.24 23.11 3.66
N ARG A 582 -23.98 23.74 4.80
CA ARG A 582 -22.64 23.78 5.43
C ARG A 582 -22.15 22.39 5.83
N THR A 583 -23.00 21.59 6.47
CA THR A 583 -22.66 20.24 6.94
C THR A 583 -22.26 19.32 5.78
N TYR A 584 -22.92 19.42 4.62
CA TYR A 584 -22.50 18.65 3.45
C TYR A 584 -21.07 18.96 3.03
N ARG A 585 -20.67 20.24 3.02
CA ARG A 585 -19.32 20.66 2.61
C ARG A 585 -18.27 20.17 3.59
N GLU A 586 -18.50 20.39 4.88
CA GLU A 586 -17.57 19.98 5.94
C GLU A 586 -17.38 18.45 5.98
N GLU A 587 -18.48 17.68 5.90
CA GLU A 587 -18.38 16.21 5.96
C GLU A 587 -17.82 15.59 4.67
N VAL A 588 -18.14 16.13 3.49
CA VAL A 588 -17.55 15.64 2.24
C VAL A 588 -16.06 15.93 2.18
N ASP A 589 -15.62 17.14 2.57
CA ASP A 589 -14.18 17.47 2.56
C ASP A 589 -13.40 16.61 3.58
N ARG A 590 -14.05 16.23 4.69
CA ARG A 590 -13.48 15.35 5.71
C ARG A 590 -13.38 13.89 5.25
N LEU A 591 -14.43 13.36 4.62
CA LEU A 591 -14.56 11.93 4.33
C LEU A 591 -14.21 11.52 2.90
N LEU A 592 -14.21 12.43 1.94
CA LEU A 592 -13.92 12.11 0.54
C LEU A 592 -12.60 12.75 0.09
N ASP A 593 -11.91 12.05 -0.80
CA ASP A 593 -10.90 12.67 -1.65
C ASP A 593 -11.60 13.35 -2.84
N VAL A 594 -12.09 14.57 -2.61
CA VAL A 594 -12.96 15.27 -3.57
C VAL A 594 -12.25 15.52 -4.90
N ASP A 595 -10.96 15.86 -4.90
CA ASP A 595 -10.19 16.08 -6.14
C ASP A 595 -10.14 14.80 -6.97
N GLN A 596 -9.82 13.67 -6.33
CA GLN A 596 -9.78 12.35 -6.98
C GLN A 596 -11.15 11.94 -7.53
N TRP A 597 -12.25 12.21 -6.80
CA TRP A 597 -13.61 11.98 -7.30
C TRP A 597 -13.89 12.81 -8.54
N LEU A 598 -13.62 14.12 -8.49
CA LEU A 598 -13.88 15.04 -9.60
C LEU A 598 -13.07 14.67 -10.84
N ARG A 599 -11.82 14.23 -10.68
CA ARG A 599 -10.99 13.75 -11.79
C ARG A 599 -11.55 12.46 -12.41
N SER A 600 -12.01 11.53 -11.57
CA SER A 600 -12.67 10.31 -12.03
C SER A 600 -13.97 10.61 -12.78
N PHE A 601 -14.78 11.56 -12.31
CA PHE A 601 -15.96 12.02 -13.06
C PHE A 601 -15.59 12.68 -14.39
N ALA A 602 -14.52 13.49 -14.44
CA ALA A 602 -14.11 14.20 -15.64
C ALA A 602 -13.82 13.24 -16.80
N ILE A 603 -12.99 12.21 -16.57
CA ILE A 603 -12.66 11.25 -17.64
C ILE A 603 -13.88 10.42 -18.08
N GLN A 604 -14.71 9.97 -17.15
CA GLN A 604 -15.91 9.20 -17.48
C GLN A 604 -16.95 10.06 -18.25
N SER A 605 -17.08 11.34 -17.88
CA SER A 605 -17.90 12.29 -18.62
C SER A 605 -17.38 12.61 -20.03
N LEU A 606 -16.06 12.63 -20.23
CA LEU A 606 -15.44 12.81 -21.55
C LEU A 606 -15.68 11.59 -22.45
N PHE A 607 -15.47 10.37 -21.93
CA PHE A 607 -15.80 9.15 -22.66
C PHE A 607 -17.31 8.89 -22.80
N GLY A 608 -18.15 9.68 -22.15
CA GLY A 608 -19.61 9.60 -22.29
C GLY A 608 -20.18 8.27 -21.81
N ILE A 609 -19.69 7.77 -20.67
CA ILE A 609 -20.18 6.52 -20.08
C ILE A 609 -21.67 6.63 -19.79
N GLY A 610 -22.46 5.63 -20.22
CA GLY A 610 -23.92 5.66 -20.17
C GLY A 610 -24.53 5.01 -18.92
N ASP A 611 -23.95 3.91 -18.43
CA ASP A 611 -24.56 3.03 -17.43
C ASP A 611 -23.71 2.89 -16.18
N ASN A 612 -23.36 4.02 -15.55
CA ASN A 612 -22.60 4.01 -14.33
C ASN A 612 -22.93 5.17 -13.40
N TYR A 613 -22.37 5.16 -12.18
CA TYR A 613 -22.62 6.23 -11.22
C TYR A 613 -22.27 7.60 -11.81
N SER A 614 -21.21 7.70 -12.61
CA SER A 614 -20.81 8.96 -13.26
C SER A 614 -21.89 9.57 -14.16
N SER A 615 -22.74 8.74 -14.77
CA SER A 615 -23.86 9.17 -15.62
C SER A 615 -25.15 9.43 -14.85
N GLY A 616 -25.20 9.03 -13.57
CA GLY A 616 -26.39 9.09 -12.72
C GLY A 616 -27.09 7.75 -12.51
N ALA A 617 -26.54 6.65 -13.02
CA ALA A 617 -27.02 5.30 -12.71
C ALA A 617 -26.76 4.95 -11.24
N ARG A 618 -27.46 3.93 -10.72
CA ARG A 618 -27.39 3.52 -9.31
C ARG A 618 -26.51 2.30 -9.09
N HIS A 619 -25.42 2.20 -9.85
CA HIS A 619 -24.43 1.11 -9.78
C HIS A 619 -23.14 1.47 -10.52
N ASN A 620 -22.25 0.50 -10.71
CA ASN A 620 -21.01 0.61 -11.49
C ASN A 620 -20.08 1.70 -10.96
N ALA A 621 -19.80 1.60 -9.66
CA ALA A 621 -18.77 2.36 -8.97
C ALA A 621 -18.22 1.53 -7.81
N ILE A 622 -16.97 1.77 -7.45
CA ILE A 622 -16.37 1.23 -6.23
C ILE A 622 -15.99 2.40 -5.31
N ILE A 623 -16.37 2.29 -4.03
CA ILE A 623 -15.93 3.19 -2.97
C ILE A 623 -14.85 2.47 -2.17
N TYR A 624 -13.65 3.04 -2.14
CA TYR A 624 -12.51 2.51 -1.40
C TYR A 624 -12.10 3.49 -0.29
N ILE A 625 -11.96 3.00 0.95
CA ILE A 625 -11.55 3.80 2.11
C ILE A 625 -10.05 3.63 2.31
N ARG A 626 -9.28 4.68 2.00
CA ARG A 626 -7.81 4.67 2.05
C ARG A 626 -7.32 4.62 3.50
N PRO A 627 -6.46 3.64 3.88
CA PRO A 627 -5.98 3.48 5.25
C PRO A 627 -5.19 4.68 5.79
N SER A 628 -4.40 5.33 4.94
CA SER A 628 -3.46 6.38 5.38
C SER A 628 -4.13 7.61 5.98
N ASP A 629 -5.35 7.95 5.55
CA ASP A 629 -6.07 9.15 5.98
C ASP A 629 -7.59 8.95 6.19
N GLY A 630 -8.10 7.73 5.97
CA GLY A 630 -9.51 7.40 6.13
C GLY A 630 -10.44 7.99 5.05
N LYS A 631 -9.89 8.58 3.97
CA LYS A 631 -10.71 9.19 2.92
C LYS A 631 -11.23 8.18 1.92
N ALA A 632 -12.44 8.40 1.44
CA ALA A 632 -13.10 7.61 0.42
C ALA A 632 -12.69 8.08 -0.99
N LEU A 633 -12.19 7.15 -1.80
CA LEU A 633 -11.91 7.31 -3.21
C LEU A 633 -13.02 6.67 -4.05
N LEU A 634 -13.23 7.22 -5.24
CA LEU A 634 -14.13 6.70 -6.26
C LEU A 634 -13.32 5.97 -7.33
N PHE A 635 -13.44 4.66 -7.39
CA PHE A 635 -12.77 3.83 -8.38
C PHE A 635 -13.71 3.63 -9.58
N PRO A 636 -13.31 4.04 -10.81
CA PRO A 636 -14.08 3.78 -12.02
C PRO A 636 -14.27 2.27 -12.23
N TRP A 637 -15.50 1.86 -12.56
CA TRP A 637 -15.87 0.46 -12.69
C TRP A 637 -16.89 0.27 -13.82
N ASP A 638 -16.78 -0.86 -14.52
CA ASP A 638 -17.69 -1.33 -15.59
C ASP A 638 -18.08 -0.22 -16.58
N MET A 639 -17.15 0.12 -17.46
CA MET A 639 -17.26 1.25 -18.39
C MET A 639 -17.53 0.80 -19.84
N ASP A 640 -18.08 -0.38 -20.05
CA ASP A 640 -18.42 -0.94 -21.37
C ASP A 640 -19.46 -0.09 -22.14
N PHE A 641 -20.27 0.71 -21.44
CA PHE A 641 -21.12 1.77 -22.01
C PHE A 641 -20.35 3.05 -22.41
N THR A 642 -19.07 2.92 -22.77
CA THR A 642 -18.25 4.00 -23.34
C THR A 642 -18.81 4.50 -24.69
N PHE A 643 -18.74 5.81 -24.93
CA PHE A 643 -19.31 6.53 -26.09
C PHE A 643 -20.83 6.43 -26.23
N ASN A 644 -21.55 6.11 -25.15
CA ASN A 644 -23.00 5.93 -25.18
C ASN A 644 -23.78 7.27 -25.14
N ARG A 645 -23.27 8.26 -24.41
CA ARG A 645 -23.87 9.60 -24.33
C ARG A 645 -23.44 10.47 -25.50
N ASN A 646 -24.34 11.35 -25.96
CA ASN A 646 -24.04 12.27 -27.07
C ASN A 646 -22.79 13.13 -26.79
N ALA A 647 -21.93 13.30 -27.79
CA ALA A 647 -20.70 14.10 -27.71
C ALA A 647 -20.95 15.55 -27.28
N SER A 648 -22.15 16.10 -27.51
CA SER A 648 -22.55 17.45 -27.10
C SER A 648 -23.30 17.52 -25.76
N SER A 649 -23.40 16.41 -25.01
CA SER A 649 -24.14 16.37 -23.73
C SER A 649 -23.41 17.09 -22.60
N SER A 650 -24.09 17.42 -21.50
CA SER A 650 -23.45 18.07 -20.34
C SER A 650 -22.24 17.27 -19.82
N LEU A 651 -21.17 17.96 -19.43
CA LEU A 651 -20.03 17.40 -18.70
C LEU A 651 -20.37 16.96 -17.27
N ALA A 652 -21.46 17.46 -16.68
CA ALA A 652 -21.92 17.09 -15.35
C ALA A 652 -23.36 16.50 -15.38
N PRO A 653 -23.55 15.25 -15.86
CA PRO A 653 -24.87 14.62 -15.91
C PRO A 653 -25.43 14.22 -14.55
N ASN A 654 -24.55 13.87 -13.61
CA ASN A 654 -24.92 13.27 -12.35
C ASN A 654 -25.27 14.36 -11.32
N THR A 655 -26.32 14.13 -10.54
CA THR A 655 -26.80 15.10 -9.55
C THR A 655 -25.84 15.28 -8.37
N ASP A 656 -25.18 14.23 -7.91
CA ASP A 656 -24.15 14.28 -6.86
C ASP A 656 -22.87 14.98 -7.33
N LEU A 657 -22.43 14.75 -8.57
CA LEU A 657 -21.35 15.51 -9.20
C LEU A 657 -21.68 17.01 -9.22
N ASN A 658 -22.89 17.39 -9.63
CA ASN A 658 -23.31 18.79 -9.61
C ASN A 658 -23.27 19.39 -8.18
N ARG A 659 -23.60 18.59 -7.16
CA ARG A 659 -23.51 19.02 -5.76
C ARG A 659 -22.07 19.20 -5.30
N LEU A 660 -21.15 18.29 -5.67
CA LEU A 660 -19.72 18.41 -5.39
C LEU A 660 -19.12 19.65 -6.05
N ILE A 661 -19.43 19.87 -7.34
CA ILE A 661 -19.02 21.06 -8.10
C ILE A 661 -19.53 22.33 -7.41
N SER A 662 -20.80 22.33 -6.98
CA SER A 662 -21.44 23.52 -6.38
C SER A 662 -21.07 23.74 -4.91
N ALA A 663 -20.34 22.82 -4.27
CA ALA A 663 -19.97 22.90 -2.86
C ALA A 663 -18.99 24.05 -2.59
N SER A 664 -18.04 24.29 -3.50
CA SER A 664 -17.04 25.35 -3.35
C SER A 664 -16.50 25.81 -4.72
N PRO A 665 -15.98 27.05 -4.83
CA PRO A 665 -15.26 27.49 -6.03
C PRO A 665 -14.06 26.60 -6.36
N LYS A 666 -13.35 26.11 -5.33
CA LYS A 666 -12.26 25.13 -5.45
C LYS A 666 -12.71 23.89 -6.21
N ASN A 667 -13.84 23.27 -5.83
CA ASN A 667 -14.33 22.04 -6.45
C ASN A 667 -14.79 22.27 -7.89
N LYS A 668 -15.53 23.36 -8.13
CA LYS A 668 -15.93 23.72 -9.49
C LYS A 668 -14.73 23.89 -10.39
N ARG A 669 -13.73 24.62 -9.92
CA ARG A 669 -12.49 24.84 -10.64
C ARG A 669 -11.69 23.55 -10.84
N ALA A 670 -11.58 22.70 -9.83
CA ALA A 670 -10.89 21.40 -9.94
C ALA A 670 -11.51 20.53 -11.03
N PHE A 671 -12.83 20.36 -11.05
CA PHE A 671 -13.53 19.58 -12.07
C PHE A 671 -13.23 20.06 -13.50
N TYR A 672 -13.42 21.35 -13.79
CA TYR A 672 -13.18 21.89 -15.12
C TYR A 672 -11.69 21.97 -15.47
N GLY A 673 -10.81 22.12 -14.47
CA GLY A 673 -9.36 21.98 -14.64
C GLY A 673 -8.94 20.56 -15.01
N HIS A 674 -9.53 19.53 -14.40
CA HIS A 674 -9.29 18.14 -14.81
C HIS A 674 -9.82 17.87 -16.21
N VAL A 675 -11.01 18.38 -16.57
CA VAL A 675 -11.52 18.26 -17.94
C VAL A 675 -10.55 18.89 -18.93
N TRP A 676 -10.07 20.11 -18.64
CA TRP A 676 -9.09 20.82 -19.47
C TRP A 676 -7.80 20.01 -19.65
N ASP A 677 -7.19 19.60 -18.55
CA ASP A 677 -5.98 18.79 -18.53
C ASP A 677 -6.13 17.49 -19.33
N ILE A 678 -7.23 16.77 -19.15
CA ILE A 678 -7.45 15.49 -19.85
C ILE A 678 -7.65 15.71 -21.34
N VAL A 679 -8.38 16.75 -21.79
CA VAL A 679 -8.58 16.97 -23.23
C VAL A 679 -7.34 17.51 -23.94
N GLU A 680 -6.44 18.18 -23.22
CA GLU A 680 -5.16 18.63 -23.77
C GLU A 680 -4.12 17.50 -23.81
N SER A 681 -4.05 16.66 -22.78
CA SER A 681 -3.04 15.60 -22.68
C SER A 681 -3.44 14.27 -23.33
N THR A 682 -4.69 13.85 -23.18
CA THR A 682 -5.09 12.44 -23.36
C THR A 682 -6.28 12.26 -24.29
N PHE A 683 -7.41 12.94 -24.00
CA PHE A 683 -8.65 12.82 -24.76
C PHE A 683 -8.64 13.74 -25.98
N ASN A 684 -7.70 13.50 -26.90
CA ASN A 684 -7.59 14.18 -28.18
C ASN A 684 -7.22 13.18 -29.29
N VAL A 685 -7.38 13.59 -30.55
CA VAL A 685 -7.13 12.71 -31.70
C VAL A 685 -5.63 12.42 -31.87
N ASP A 686 -4.76 13.38 -31.53
CA ASP A 686 -3.32 13.23 -31.69
C ASP A 686 -2.77 12.08 -30.84
N TYR A 687 -3.20 11.97 -29.58
CA TYR A 687 -2.83 10.87 -28.67
C TYR A 687 -3.62 9.59 -28.96
N MET A 688 -4.95 9.68 -29.11
CA MET A 688 -5.80 8.48 -29.14
C MET A 688 -5.76 7.71 -30.47
N THR A 689 -5.22 8.29 -31.56
CA THR A 689 -5.17 7.60 -32.87
C THR A 689 -4.31 6.35 -32.81
N GLU A 690 -3.09 6.45 -32.25
CA GLU A 690 -2.17 5.31 -32.14
C GLU A 690 -2.80 4.13 -31.39
N TRP A 691 -3.42 4.41 -30.24
CA TRP A 691 -4.03 3.38 -29.40
C TRP A 691 -5.32 2.82 -29.99
N ALA A 692 -6.14 3.64 -30.65
CA ALA A 692 -7.31 3.15 -31.35
C ALA A 692 -6.93 2.17 -32.47
N GLU A 693 -5.92 2.51 -33.28
CA GLU A 693 -5.40 1.65 -34.34
C GLU A 693 -4.76 0.37 -33.80
N HIS A 694 -3.94 0.50 -32.74
CA HIS A 694 -3.30 -0.63 -32.07
C HIS A 694 -4.32 -1.67 -31.59
N TYR A 695 -5.33 -1.24 -30.83
CA TYR A 695 -6.36 -2.15 -30.32
C TYR A 695 -7.29 -2.67 -31.42
N SER A 696 -7.62 -1.85 -32.43
CA SER A 696 -8.37 -2.30 -33.62
C SER A 696 -7.70 -3.48 -34.32
N CYS A 697 -6.37 -3.52 -34.35
CA CYS A 697 -5.62 -4.60 -34.99
C CYS A 697 -5.94 -6.00 -34.41
N PHE A 698 -6.30 -6.07 -33.12
CA PHE A 698 -6.66 -7.31 -32.42
C PHE A 698 -8.17 -7.64 -32.45
N LEU A 699 -8.99 -6.74 -32.99
CA LEU A 699 -10.44 -6.83 -32.96
C LEU A 699 -10.99 -7.01 -34.39
N PRO A 700 -11.00 -8.23 -34.93
CA PRO A 700 -11.41 -8.47 -36.32
C PRO A 700 -12.87 -8.08 -36.60
N SER A 701 -13.70 -7.95 -35.56
CA SER A 701 -15.11 -7.56 -35.65
C SER A 701 -15.41 -6.13 -35.18
N GLU A 702 -14.42 -5.37 -34.72
CA GLU A 702 -14.63 -4.00 -34.21
C GLU A 702 -13.43 -3.08 -34.51
N ASP A 703 -13.66 -2.05 -35.32
CA ASP A 703 -12.72 -0.95 -35.51
C ASP A 703 -13.01 0.18 -34.50
N LEU A 704 -12.08 0.42 -33.59
CA LEU A 704 -12.14 1.46 -32.56
C LEU A 704 -11.79 2.86 -33.10
N SER A 705 -11.09 2.97 -34.23
CA SER A 705 -10.73 4.26 -34.85
C SER A 705 -11.95 5.06 -35.29
N ARG A 706 -13.12 4.41 -35.49
CA ARG A 706 -14.40 5.07 -35.75
C ARG A 706 -14.80 6.07 -34.65
N PHE A 707 -14.34 5.87 -33.41
CA PHE A 707 -14.65 6.72 -32.26
C PHE A 707 -13.79 8.00 -32.19
N LEU A 708 -12.75 8.15 -33.02
CA LEU A 708 -11.96 9.38 -33.08
C LEU A 708 -12.81 10.60 -33.46
N SER A 709 -13.84 10.40 -34.29
CA SER A 709 -14.82 11.44 -34.64
C SER A 709 -15.64 11.93 -33.42
N TYR A 710 -16.00 11.00 -32.53
CA TYR A 710 -16.64 11.31 -31.26
C TYR A 710 -15.70 12.11 -30.37
N ILE A 711 -14.46 11.64 -30.19
CA ILE A 711 -13.43 12.27 -29.36
C ILE A 711 -13.21 13.72 -29.81
N ASN A 712 -13.04 13.97 -31.11
CA ASN A 712 -12.83 15.31 -31.65
C ASN A 712 -14.00 16.27 -31.34
N THR A 713 -15.24 15.80 -31.57
CA THR A 713 -16.45 16.58 -31.31
C THR A 713 -16.64 16.86 -29.82
N ARG A 714 -16.39 15.84 -28.99
CA ARG A 714 -16.54 15.89 -27.54
C ARG A 714 -15.50 16.80 -26.89
N ARG A 715 -14.23 16.72 -27.33
CA ARG A 715 -13.16 17.64 -26.93
C ARG A 715 -13.54 19.08 -27.24
N SER A 716 -13.96 19.37 -28.47
CA SER A 716 -14.37 20.72 -28.87
C SER A 716 -15.52 21.26 -28.00
N THR A 717 -16.50 20.41 -27.70
CA THR A 717 -17.60 20.75 -26.79
C THR A 717 -17.09 21.04 -25.38
N ALA A 718 -16.21 20.19 -24.85
CA ALA A 718 -15.68 20.32 -23.50
C ALA A 718 -14.85 21.61 -23.34
N VAL A 719 -13.96 21.90 -24.29
CA VAL A 719 -13.17 23.14 -24.34
C VAL A 719 -14.08 24.37 -24.35
N ASN A 720 -15.11 24.37 -25.20
CA ASN A 720 -16.07 25.49 -25.27
C ASN A 720 -16.87 25.64 -23.96
N GLU A 721 -17.23 24.53 -23.31
CA GLU A 721 -17.95 24.56 -22.05
C GLU A 721 -17.07 25.07 -20.90
N VAL A 722 -15.82 24.62 -20.79
CA VAL A 722 -14.85 25.11 -19.80
C VAL A 722 -14.68 26.63 -19.94
N ASN A 723 -14.37 27.11 -21.15
CA ASN A 723 -14.21 28.54 -21.45
C ASN A 723 -15.44 29.38 -21.12
N ARG A 724 -16.63 28.81 -21.28
CA ARG A 724 -17.90 29.48 -20.96
C ARG A 724 -18.19 29.52 -19.46
N ILE A 725 -17.84 28.46 -18.73
CA ILE A 725 -18.12 28.34 -17.29
C ILE A 725 -17.10 29.11 -16.45
N ILE A 726 -15.83 29.10 -16.85
CA ILE A 726 -14.74 29.87 -16.22
C ILE A 726 -13.96 30.55 -17.34
N ALA A 727 -14.09 31.89 -17.42
CA ALA A 727 -13.45 32.65 -18.48
C ALA A 727 -11.90 32.61 -18.38
N PRO A 728 -11.18 32.45 -19.51
CA PRO A 728 -9.73 32.54 -19.54
C PRO A 728 -9.20 33.79 -18.85
N THR A 729 -8.27 33.59 -17.92
CA THR A 729 -7.72 34.61 -17.01
C THR A 729 -6.22 34.37 -16.81
N ASN A 730 -5.40 35.35 -17.17
CA ASN A 730 -3.95 35.21 -17.03
C ASN A 730 -3.54 35.11 -15.55
N TYR A 731 -2.46 34.35 -15.33
CA TYR A 731 -1.75 34.37 -14.05
C TYR A 731 -1.19 35.76 -13.76
N ARG A 732 -1.44 36.29 -12.56
CA ARG A 732 -0.81 37.49 -12.00
C ARG A 732 -1.10 37.64 -10.52
N ILE A 733 -0.26 38.38 -9.80
CA ILE A 733 -0.52 38.88 -8.46
C ILE A 733 -1.43 40.12 -8.55
N THR A 734 -2.40 40.20 -7.64
CA THR A 734 -3.31 41.34 -7.51
C THR A 734 -3.21 42.05 -6.16
N THR A 735 -2.47 41.48 -5.21
CA THR A 735 -2.05 42.19 -3.99
C THR A 735 -1.33 43.48 -4.37
N ALA A 736 -1.65 44.57 -3.67
CA ALA A 736 -1.04 45.87 -3.92
C ALA A 736 0.48 45.80 -3.70
N ASP A 737 1.25 46.40 -4.60
CA ASP A 737 2.70 46.48 -4.47
C ASP A 737 3.09 47.47 -3.35
N ASN A 738 4.22 47.21 -2.71
CA ASN A 738 4.83 48.04 -1.67
C ASN A 738 3.92 48.32 -0.46
N PHE A 739 3.14 47.33 -0.02
CA PHE A 739 2.36 47.44 1.21
C PHE A 739 3.18 46.98 2.43
N SER A 740 2.84 47.49 3.62
CA SER A 740 3.49 47.11 4.86
C SER A 740 2.66 46.12 5.68
N SER A 741 3.33 45.23 6.40
CA SER A 741 2.70 44.25 7.30
C SER A 741 3.53 44.09 8.58
N PRO A 742 2.91 44.13 9.78
CA PRO A 742 3.60 43.79 11.03
C PRO A 742 3.69 42.27 11.27
N GLU A 743 2.97 41.48 10.48
CA GLU A 743 2.91 40.02 10.61
C GLU A 743 4.14 39.34 9.98
N LYS A 744 4.44 38.12 10.43
CA LYS A 744 5.49 37.24 9.88
C LYS A 744 5.08 36.50 8.60
N VAL A 745 3.79 36.51 8.31
CA VAL A 745 3.20 35.84 7.16
C VAL A 745 2.28 36.81 6.43
N ALA A 746 2.51 36.99 5.13
CA ALA A 746 1.71 37.82 4.27
C ALA A 746 0.78 36.98 3.38
N SER A 747 -0.48 37.40 3.30
CA SER A 747 -1.47 36.83 2.38
C SER A 747 -1.34 37.48 1.01
N ILE A 748 -0.80 36.74 0.03
CA ILE A 748 -0.74 37.17 -1.37
C ILE A 748 -1.95 36.62 -2.13
N GLN A 749 -2.63 37.48 -2.86
CA GLN A 749 -3.74 37.13 -3.75
C GLN A 749 -3.39 37.44 -5.19
N GLY A 750 -3.93 36.65 -6.10
CA GLY A 750 -3.81 36.87 -7.53
C GLY A 750 -4.92 36.23 -8.31
N THR A 751 -4.79 36.28 -9.64
CA THR A 751 -5.72 35.64 -10.57
C THR A 751 -5.03 34.54 -11.36
N GLY A 752 -5.79 33.55 -11.82
CA GLY A 752 -5.33 32.50 -12.73
C GLY A 752 -6.49 31.66 -13.26
N TRP A 753 -6.37 31.16 -14.48
CA TRP A 753 -7.39 30.34 -15.15
C TRP A 753 -7.30 28.87 -14.76
N VAL A 754 -8.19 28.00 -15.27
CA VAL A 754 -8.34 26.60 -14.83
C VAL A 754 -7.09 25.73 -15.03
N ASP A 755 -6.19 26.15 -15.90
CA ASP A 755 -4.90 25.53 -16.21
C ASP A 755 -3.88 25.67 -15.07
N LEU A 756 -3.98 26.71 -14.23
CA LEU A 756 -3.13 26.86 -13.05
C LEU A 756 -3.34 25.70 -12.07
N HIS A 757 -2.29 24.91 -11.83
CA HIS A 757 -2.32 23.78 -10.91
C HIS A 757 -1.52 24.04 -9.64
N GLU A 758 -0.36 24.68 -9.77
CA GLU A 758 0.59 24.90 -8.69
C GLU A 758 1.13 26.33 -8.71
N ILE A 759 1.39 26.89 -7.53
CA ILE A 759 2.21 28.08 -7.35
C ILE A 759 3.41 27.68 -6.50
N ARG A 760 4.61 28.05 -6.94
CA ARG A 760 5.86 27.81 -6.23
C ARG A 760 6.53 29.13 -5.86
N SER A 761 7.22 29.15 -4.73
CA SER A 761 8.10 30.25 -4.32
C SER A 761 9.33 30.34 -5.24
N ALA A 762 10.16 31.36 -5.04
CA ALA A 762 11.45 31.50 -5.74
C ALA A 762 12.42 30.33 -5.49
N SER A 763 12.35 29.69 -4.31
CA SER A 763 13.14 28.48 -3.98
C SER A 763 12.60 27.21 -4.65
N GLY A 764 11.44 27.29 -5.32
CA GLY A 764 10.75 26.14 -5.92
C GLY A 764 9.81 25.41 -4.97
N ALA A 765 9.67 25.85 -3.72
CA ALA A 765 8.76 25.24 -2.75
C ALA A 765 7.29 25.43 -3.15
N LEU A 766 6.48 24.37 -3.01
CA LEU A 766 5.05 24.39 -3.35
C LEU A 766 4.25 25.17 -2.29
N LEU A 767 3.43 26.13 -2.73
CA LEU A 767 2.60 26.94 -1.84
C LEU A 767 1.14 26.47 -1.86
N PRO A 768 0.55 26.12 -0.71
CA PRO A 768 -0.87 25.79 -0.61
C PRO A 768 -1.75 26.96 -1.09
N MET A 769 -2.63 26.67 -2.05
CA MET A 769 -3.54 27.66 -2.62
C MET A 769 -4.96 27.53 -2.06
N ASP A 770 -5.50 28.66 -1.60
CA ASP A 770 -6.92 28.86 -1.33
C ASP A 770 -7.60 29.52 -2.53
N TRP A 771 -8.71 28.95 -3.01
CA TRP A 771 -9.52 29.58 -4.06
C TRP A 771 -10.66 30.39 -3.46
N LEU A 772 -10.57 31.71 -3.55
CA LEU A 772 -11.59 32.65 -3.06
C LEU A 772 -12.81 32.69 -4.00
N ASN A 773 -12.59 32.48 -5.29
CA ASN A 773 -13.59 32.26 -6.33
C ASN A 773 -12.97 31.42 -7.47
N GLU A 774 -13.65 31.27 -8.60
CA GLU A 774 -13.19 30.43 -9.73
C GLU A 774 -11.88 30.90 -10.40
N THR A 775 -11.43 32.13 -10.15
CA THR A 775 -10.22 32.69 -10.78
C THR A 775 -9.26 33.37 -9.80
N THR A 776 -9.69 33.68 -8.58
CA THR A 776 -8.86 34.34 -7.57
C THR A 776 -8.29 33.33 -6.59
N TRP A 777 -6.96 33.25 -6.56
CA TRP A 777 -6.21 32.44 -5.62
C TRP A 777 -5.64 33.29 -4.48
N ARG A 778 -5.33 32.65 -3.36
CA ARG A 778 -4.60 33.20 -2.23
C ARG A 778 -3.56 32.18 -1.77
N VAL A 779 -2.35 32.65 -1.50
CA VAL A 779 -1.28 31.88 -0.84
C VAL A 779 -0.79 32.65 0.39
N GLN A 780 -0.21 31.92 1.33
CA GLN A 780 0.49 32.51 2.47
C GLN A 780 2.00 32.37 2.25
N VAL A 781 2.74 33.44 2.49
CA VAL A 781 4.21 33.44 2.37
C VAL A 781 4.82 34.05 3.62
N ALA A 782 5.96 33.50 4.06
CA ALA A 782 6.77 34.12 5.11
C ALA A 782 7.31 35.47 4.62
N ILE A 783 7.41 36.44 5.53
CA ILE A 783 8.07 37.72 5.30
C ILE A 783 8.95 38.08 6.51
N ASP A 784 10.11 38.65 6.23
CA ASP A 784 11.08 39.11 7.22
C ASP A 784 10.93 40.60 7.53
N PRO A 785 11.47 41.10 8.65
CA PRO A 785 11.62 42.54 8.87
C PRO A 785 12.36 43.22 7.69
N GLY A 786 11.84 44.34 7.21
CA GLY A 786 12.42 45.09 6.09
C GLY A 786 11.80 44.77 4.72
N GLU A 787 12.56 44.99 3.65
CA GLU A 787 12.07 44.83 2.29
C GLU A 787 12.08 43.36 1.84
N ASN A 788 10.91 42.84 1.48
CA ASN A 788 10.73 41.50 0.93
C ASN A 788 10.29 41.62 -0.54
N ILE A 789 10.98 40.92 -1.44
CA ILE A 789 10.54 40.76 -2.84
C ILE A 789 10.07 39.32 -3.02
N ILE A 790 8.76 39.12 -2.98
CA ILE A 790 8.17 37.79 -3.12
C ILE A 790 7.94 37.50 -4.59
N SER A 791 8.72 36.56 -5.15
CA SER A 791 8.52 36.06 -6.52
C SER A 791 7.82 34.71 -6.50
N LEU A 792 6.73 34.62 -7.25
CA LEU A 792 5.87 33.44 -7.35
C LEU A 792 5.80 32.97 -8.80
N SER A 793 6.00 31.67 -9.02
CA SER A 793 5.91 31.03 -10.33
C SER A 793 4.73 30.08 -10.39
N ALA A 794 3.92 30.20 -11.44
CA ALA A 794 2.74 29.38 -11.66
C ALA A 794 3.01 28.27 -12.69
N PHE A 795 2.46 27.09 -12.45
CA PHE A 795 2.61 25.93 -13.33
C PHE A 795 1.27 25.24 -13.59
N ASP A 796 1.14 24.66 -14.79
CA ASP A 796 0.05 23.74 -15.10
C ASP A 796 0.34 22.32 -14.58
N ARG A 797 -0.59 21.39 -14.82
CA ARG A 797 -0.48 20.00 -14.34
C ARG A 797 0.62 19.19 -15.06
N ALA A 798 1.07 19.64 -16.23
CA ALA A 798 2.20 19.06 -16.94
C ALA A 798 3.55 19.66 -16.48
N GLY A 799 3.55 20.56 -15.50
CA GLY A 799 4.74 21.25 -15.01
C GLY A 799 5.21 22.37 -15.92
N LYS A 800 4.40 22.80 -16.90
CA LYS A 800 4.75 23.92 -17.77
C LYS A 800 4.47 25.24 -17.07
N SER A 801 5.44 26.15 -17.14
CA SER A 801 5.30 27.50 -16.56
C SER A 801 4.19 28.30 -17.26
N LEU A 802 3.30 28.86 -16.46
CA LEU A 802 2.24 29.80 -16.87
C LEU A 802 2.67 31.27 -16.67
N GLY A 803 3.80 31.50 -16.02
CA GLY A 803 4.39 32.81 -15.76
C GLY A 803 4.94 32.95 -14.34
N THR A 804 5.73 33.99 -14.14
CA THR A 804 6.25 34.42 -12.84
C THR A 804 5.83 35.86 -12.61
N ASP A 805 5.40 36.17 -11.40
CA ASP A 805 5.06 37.52 -10.98
C ASP A 805 5.66 37.81 -9.60
N SER A 806 5.81 39.08 -9.24
CA SER A 806 6.43 39.47 -7.98
C SER A 806 5.72 40.64 -7.31
N VAL A 807 5.77 40.67 -5.98
CA VAL A 807 5.22 41.76 -5.17
C VAL A 807 6.22 42.15 -4.08
N ARG A 808 6.38 43.46 -3.85
CA ARG A 808 7.17 44.00 -2.76
C ARG A 808 6.31 44.16 -1.51
N ILE A 809 6.83 43.67 -0.39
CA ILE A 809 6.17 43.75 0.92
C ILE A 809 7.19 44.30 1.92
N ILE A 810 6.78 45.27 2.74
CA ILE A 810 7.63 45.84 3.80
C ILE A 810 7.21 45.23 5.14
N GLY A 811 8.01 44.31 5.67
CA GLY A 811 7.84 43.77 7.02
C GLY A 811 8.18 44.84 8.06
N THR A 812 7.20 45.25 8.85
CA THR A 812 7.39 46.26 9.92
C THR A 812 7.50 45.64 11.32
N GLY A 813 7.41 44.31 11.42
CA GLY A 813 7.67 43.57 12.65
C GLY A 813 9.17 43.47 12.97
N LEU A 814 9.49 42.96 14.15
CA LEU A 814 10.88 42.66 14.59
C LEU A 814 11.17 41.15 14.63
N SER A 815 10.21 40.33 14.21
CA SER A 815 10.31 38.88 14.24
C SER A 815 10.22 38.29 12.84
N ALA A 816 10.98 37.24 12.59
CA ALA A 816 10.94 36.40 11.39
C ALA A 816 10.56 34.95 11.76
N LEU A 817 10.16 34.14 10.77
CA LEU A 817 10.09 32.68 10.96
C LEU A 817 11.50 32.09 10.89
N ALA A 818 11.71 30.97 11.57
CA ALA A 818 12.96 30.23 11.51
C ALA A 818 13.36 29.87 10.07
N SER A 819 14.61 30.16 9.70
CA SER A 819 15.21 29.86 8.40
C SER A 819 16.70 29.59 8.55
N MET A 820 17.34 29.08 7.50
CA MET A 820 18.80 28.87 7.46
C MET A 820 19.62 30.17 7.67
N GLU A 821 19.01 31.34 7.48
CA GLU A 821 19.68 32.63 7.64
C GLU A 821 19.67 33.14 9.08
N ASN A 822 18.80 32.61 9.95
CA ASN A 822 18.57 33.16 11.28
C ASN A 822 18.58 32.11 12.43
N LEU A 823 18.54 30.82 12.13
CA LEU A 823 18.57 29.74 13.12
C LEU A 823 19.62 28.68 12.75
N ALA A 824 20.43 28.27 13.71
CA ALA A 824 21.44 27.22 13.53
C ALA A 824 21.30 26.10 14.58
N ILE A 825 21.66 24.88 14.20
CA ILE A 825 21.97 23.79 15.13
C ILE A 825 23.41 24.03 15.62
N THR A 826 23.59 24.32 16.90
CA THR A 826 24.88 24.77 17.44
C THR A 826 25.62 23.74 18.27
N GLU A 827 24.90 22.78 18.86
CA GLU A 827 25.50 21.73 19.68
C GLU A 827 24.71 20.42 19.59
N VAL A 828 25.40 19.29 19.50
CA VAL A 828 24.80 17.94 19.47
C VAL A 828 25.53 17.04 20.46
N MET A 829 24.82 16.55 21.48
CA MET A 829 25.30 15.52 22.40
C MET A 829 24.63 14.19 22.02
N TYR A 830 25.32 13.39 21.21
CA TYR A 830 24.80 12.13 20.66
C TYR A 830 25.26 10.88 21.41
N HIS A 831 26.31 10.96 22.25
CA HIS A 831 26.77 9.84 23.07
C HIS A 831 27.21 10.34 24.47
N PRO A 832 26.24 10.65 25.36
CA PRO A 832 26.52 11.23 26.67
C PRO A 832 27.24 10.24 27.60
N ALA A 833 27.94 10.79 28.61
CA ALA A 833 28.54 10.00 29.67
C ALA A 833 27.52 9.18 30.48
N ASP A 834 27.96 8.01 30.96
CA ASP A 834 27.18 7.16 31.87
C ASP A 834 26.60 7.92 33.07
N PRO A 835 25.42 7.52 33.60
CA PRO A 835 24.85 8.13 34.79
C PRO A 835 25.76 7.99 36.02
N SER A 836 25.97 9.09 36.73
CA SER A 836 26.62 9.14 38.05
C SER A 836 25.80 8.39 39.12
N ASP A 837 26.42 8.07 40.25
CA ASP A 837 25.73 7.40 41.36
C ASP A 837 24.52 8.21 41.89
N GLN A 838 24.58 9.54 41.82
CA GLN A 838 23.47 10.42 42.20
C GLN A 838 22.31 10.35 41.19
N GLU A 839 22.61 10.34 39.89
CA GLU A 839 21.60 10.23 38.83
C GLU A 839 20.91 8.86 38.83
N ARG A 840 21.67 7.79 39.13
CA ARG A 840 21.12 6.43 39.34
C ARG A 840 20.16 6.37 40.52
N ALA A 841 20.42 7.14 41.59
CA ALA A 841 19.53 7.22 42.74
C ALA A 841 18.20 7.91 42.42
N GLU A 842 18.17 8.78 41.40
CA GLU A 842 16.96 9.43 40.86
C GLU A 842 16.25 8.55 39.80
N GLY A 843 16.73 7.32 39.57
CA GLY A 843 16.12 6.34 38.68
C GLY A 843 16.55 6.42 37.22
N ILE A 844 17.66 7.10 36.92
CA ILE A 844 18.23 7.21 35.57
C ILE A 844 19.39 6.22 35.42
N PHE A 845 19.22 5.22 34.56
CA PHE A 845 20.18 4.10 34.41
C PHE A 845 20.85 4.04 33.04
N ASP A 846 20.39 4.85 32.10
CA ASP A 846 20.81 4.85 30.70
C ASP A 846 21.47 6.19 30.36
N GLY A 847 22.71 6.15 29.85
CA GLY A 847 23.49 7.33 29.46
C GLY A 847 22.80 8.11 28.33
N GLU A 848 22.12 7.41 27.42
CA GLU A 848 21.42 8.05 26.30
C GLU A 848 20.29 8.97 26.75
N SER A 849 19.79 8.81 27.99
CA SER A 849 18.79 9.72 28.55
C SER A 849 19.27 11.19 28.62
N PHE A 850 20.57 11.44 28.49
CA PHE A 850 21.16 12.78 28.55
C PHE A 850 21.48 13.38 27.17
N GLU A 851 21.05 12.75 26.08
CA GLU A 851 21.18 13.29 24.71
C GLU A 851 20.47 14.64 24.59
N PHE A 852 21.03 15.54 23.77
CA PHE A 852 20.38 16.80 23.43
C PHE A 852 20.86 17.40 22.11
N VAL A 853 20.05 18.30 21.55
CA VAL A 853 20.40 19.18 20.42
C VAL A 853 20.11 20.63 20.79
N GLU A 854 21.07 21.53 20.57
CA GLU A 854 20.92 22.97 20.83
C GLU A 854 20.62 23.74 19.54
N LEU A 855 19.70 24.71 19.65
CA LEU A 855 19.37 25.66 18.60
C LEU A 855 19.68 27.09 19.08
N THR A 856 20.29 27.89 18.20
CA THR A 856 20.64 29.30 18.50
C THR A 856 20.06 30.23 17.45
N ASN A 857 19.44 31.33 17.90
CA ASN A 857 19.15 32.46 17.02
C ASN A 857 20.45 33.19 16.70
N ILE A 858 20.92 33.06 15.46
CA ILE A 858 22.18 33.65 14.98
C ILE A 858 22.02 35.08 14.46
N SER A 859 20.81 35.64 14.48
CA SER A 859 20.58 37.05 14.16
C SER A 859 21.00 37.97 15.33
N ASP A 860 21.53 39.14 14.98
CA ASP A 860 21.90 40.22 15.90
C ASP A 860 20.73 41.16 16.25
N GLN A 861 19.67 41.18 15.42
CA GLN A 861 18.59 42.16 15.49
C GLN A 861 17.18 41.56 15.42
N THR A 862 17.03 40.37 14.84
CA THR A 862 15.72 39.77 14.55
C THR A 862 15.36 38.71 15.58
N HIS A 863 14.11 38.72 16.04
CA HIS A 863 13.60 37.64 16.87
C HIS A 863 13.16 36.48 15.97
N VAL A 864 13.46 35.24 16.35
CA VAL A 864 13.16 34.06 15.52
C VAL A 864 11.99 33.28 16.10
N ASP A 865 10.90 33.16 15.35
CA ASP A 865 9.74 32.34 15.71
C ASP A 865 9.90 30.91 15.17
N LEU A 866 9.91 29.95 16.10
CA LEU A 866 10.06 28.52 15.82
C LEU A 866 8.76 27.83 15.41
N THR A 867 7.64 28.56 15.32
CA THR A 867 6.34 27.99 14.98
C THR A 867 6.38 27.26 13.64
N GLY A 868 6.14 25.96 13.68
CA GLY A 868 6.10 25.08 12.51
C GLY A 868 7.46 24.44 12.15
N ALA A 869 8.56 24.87 12.78
CA ALA A 869 9.85 24.23 12.59
C ALA A 869 9.91 22.87 13.31
N ALA A 870 10.59 21.89 12.72
CA ALA A 870 10.65 20.54 13.24
C ALA A 870 11.90 19.78 12.76
N PHE A 871 12.40 18.89 13.61
CA PHE A 871 13.32 17.85 13.18
C PHE A 871 12.55 16.77 12.41
N THR A 872 13.03 16.44 11.21
CA THR A 872 12.36 15.55 10.25
C THR A 872 13.19 14.32 9.88
N SER A 873 14.49 14.33 10.15
CA SER A 873 15.42 13.20 9.99
C SER A 873 16.42 13.17 11.14
N GLY A 874 16.92 11.98 11.47
CA GLY A 874 17.62 11.68 12.72
C GLY A 874 16.62 11.53 13.86
N ILE A 875 16.25 12.65 14.48
CA ILE A 875 15.14 12.71 15.43
C ILE A 875 13.86 13.28 14.78
N ARG A 876 12.71 12.87 15.29
CA ARG A 876 11.40 13.43 14.94
C ARG A 876 10.87 14.27 16.09
N PHE A 877 10.91 15.59 15.97
CA PHE A 877 10.47 16.49 17.03
C PHE A 877 9.93 17.81 16.47
N ALA A 878 8.67 18.14 16.79
CA ALA A 878 8.09 19.44 16.42
C ALA A 878 8.40 20.48 17.49
N LEU A 879 9.01 21.60 17.10
CA LEU A 879 9.33 22.67 18.04
C LEU A 879 8.04 23.37 18.50
N PRO A 880 7.96 23.77 19.78
CA PRO A 880 6.84 24.55 20.27
C PRO A 880 6.82 25.93 19.60
N SER A 881 5.64 26.55 19.54
CA SER A 881 5.51 27.97 19.19
C SER A 881 6.20 28.83 20.25
N LEU A 882 7.45 29.18 19.99
CA LEU A 882 8.34 29.96 20.84
C LEU A 882 9.10 30.95 19.97
N THR A 883 9.35 32.15 20.51
CA THR A 883 10.17 33.17 19.87
C THR A 883 11.50 33.26 20.62
N LEU A 884 12.61 33.24 19.88
CA LEU A 884 13.96 33.43 20.37
C LEU A 884 14.40 34.88 20.14
N GLU A 885 14.84 35.56 21.19
CA GLU A 885 15.55 36.84 21.12
C GLU A 885 16.88 36.69 20.38
N PRO A 886 17.47 37.78 19.83
CA PRO A 886 18.80 37.75 19.24
C PRO A 886 19.84 37.09 20.16
N GLY A 887 20.56 36.08 19.65
CA GLY A 887 21.54 35.30 20.40
C GLY A 887 20.98 34.31 21.44
N GLN A 888 19.66 34.22 21.61
CA GLN A 888 19.06 33.27 22.55
C GLN A 888 19.24 31.82 22.08
N ARG A 889 19.50 30.94 23.04
CA ARG A 889 19.73 29.51 22.85
C ARG A 889 18.65 28.69 23.54
N ILE A 890 18.28 27.56 22.94
CA ILE A 890 17.37 26.58 23.54
C ILE A 890 17.87 25.17 23.30
N VAL A 891 17.48 24.25 24.19
CA VAL A 891 17.86 22.86 24.12
C VAL A 891 16.67 21.95 23.87
N VAL A 892 16.75 21.07 22.87
CA VAL A 892 15.83 19.95 22.67
C VAL A 892 16.44 18.72 23.35
N ALA A 893 15.89 18.29 24.49
CA ALA A 893 16.42 17.18 25.26
C ALA A 893 15.80 15.83 24.84
N GLY A 894 16.58 14.75 24.88
CA GLY A 894 16.05 13.38 24.71
C GLY A 894 15.08 13.04 25.83
N ASN A 895 15.53 13.25 27.07
CA ASN A 895 14.72 13.16 28.28
C ASN A 895 14.97 14.37 29.20
N SER A 896 14.02 15.31 29.21
CA SER A 896 14.04 16.54 30.01
C SER A 896 14.30 16.31 31.50
N LYS A 897 13.81 15.21 32.09
CA LYS A 897 14.02 14.95 33.52
C LYS A 897 15.46 14.52 33.80
N ALA A 898 16.03 13.69 32.94
CA ALA A 898 17.44 13.32 33.03
C ALA A 898 18.33 14.53 32.76
N PHE A 899 18.04 15.27 31.68
CA PHE A 899 18.73 16.51 31.35
C PHE A 899 18.75 17.52 32.52
N GLU A 900 17.60 17.79 33.14
CA GLU A 900 17.52 18.67 34.33
C GLU A 900 18.35 18.18 35.52
N THR A 901 18.46 16.86 35.67
CA THR A 901 19.20 16.27 36.79
C THR A 901 20.71 16.50 36.62
N ARG A 902 21.20 16.47 35.38
CA ARG A 902 22.62 16.68 35.04
C ARG A 902 23.00 18.15 34.91
N TYR A 903 22.24 18.91 34.12
CA TYR A 903 22.58 20.27 33.72
C TYR A 903 21.84 21.36 34.53
N GLY A 904 20.92 20.95 35.41
CA GLY A 904 20.13 21.85 36.23
C GLY A 904 18.82 22.31 35.58
N SER A 905 17.95 22.92 36.38
CA SER A 905 16.58 23.27 35.98
C SER A 905 16.43 24.67 35.39
N THR A 906 17.50 25.46 35.32
CA THR A 906 17.46 26.88 34.89
C THR A 906 17.64 27.05 33.38
N LEU A 907 18.11 26.02 32.67
CA LEU A 907 18.28 26.05 31.22
C LEU A 907 16.92 25.97 30.50
N GLU A 908 16.78 26.76 29.44
CA GLU A 908 15.59 26.77 28.60
C GLU A 908 15.61 25.57 27.66
N LYS A 909 14.67 24.65 27.90
CA LYS A 909 14.55 23.38 27.15
C LYS A 909 13.15 23.21 26.60
N VAL A 910 13.07 22.58 25.44
CA VAL A 910 11.84 22.38 24.70
C VAL A 910 11.61 20.89 24.45
N GLY A 911 10.99 20.22 25.42
CA GLY A 911 10.39 18.89 25.27
C GLY A 911 11.34 17.68 25.37
N ASN A 912 10.77 16.52 25.00
CA ASN A 912 11.40 15.19 25.03
C ASN A 912 11.26 14.56 23.66
N PHE A 913 12.36 14.28 22.94
CA PHE A 913 12.27 13.56 21.68
C PHE A 913 12.30 12.03 21.84
N HIS A 914 12.77 11.48 22.96
CA HIS A 914 12.71 10.03 23.19
C HIS A 914 11.27 9.50 23.20
N SER A 915 11.03 8.44 22.42
CA SER A 915 9.73 7.77 22.33
C SER A 915 9.87 6.24 22.37
N ALA A 916 8.74 5.55 22.61
CA ALA A 916 8.70 4.08 22.63
C ALA A 916 9.07 3.43 21.28
N ASP A 917 9.04 4.21 20.18
CA ASP A 917 9.34 3.77 18.82
C ASP A 917 10.84 3.94 18.44
N SER A 918 11.72 4.15 19.42
CA SER A 918 13.18 4.29 19.24
C SER A 918 13.68 5.61 18.64
N ASN A 919 12.94 6.71 18.79
CA ASN A 919 13.39 8.05 18.37
C ASN A 919 14.52 8.58 19.27
N ARG A 920 15.78 8.37 18.90
CA ARG A 920 17.01 8.72 19.65
C ARG A 920 18.14 9.06 18.68
N LEU A 921 19.22 9.68 19.14
CA LEU A 921 20.39 9.91 18.29
C LEU A 921 21.20 8.61 18.10
N SER A 922 21.91 8.50 16.98
CA SER A 922 22.81 7.39 16.68
C SER A 922 24.23 7.68 17.19
N ASN A 923 24.76 6.79 18.02
CA ASN A 923 26.14 6.90 18.52
C ASN A 923 27.18 6.74 17.40
N SER A 924 26.85 6.04 16.31
CA SER A 924 27.75 5.83 15.18
C SER A 924 27.55 6.83 14.03
N GLY A 925 26.87 7.95 14.29
CA GLY A 925 26.50 8.90 13.25
C GLY A 925 25.18 8.59 12.54
N GLU A 926 24.57 9.65 12.00
CA GLU A 926 23.38 9.62 11.13
C GLU A 926 23.17 11.02 10.51
N ARG A 927 22.07 11.19 9.75
CA ARG A 927 21.66 12.49 9.23
C ARG A 927 20.69 13.19 10.17
N LEU A 928 21.02 14.42 10.59
CA LEU A 928 20.11 15.30 11.32
C LEU A 928 19.55 16.38 10.39
N THR A 929 18.23 16.48 10.30
CA THR A 929 17.56 17.51 9.48
C THR A 929 16.57 18.32 10.30
N LEU A 930 16.79 19.64 10.38
CA LEU A 930 15.85 20.63 10.88
C LEU A 930 15.18 21.33 9.70
N SER A 931 13.86 21.35 9.68
CA SER A 931 13.05 21.98 8.64
C SER A 931 12.23 23.14 9.19
N ASP A 932 11.95 24.14 8.34
CA ASP A 932 11.10 25.28 8.65
C ASP A 932 9.60 24.94 8.57
N ALA A 933 8.75 25.95 8.80
CA ALA A 933 7.29 25.83 8.73
C ALA A 933 6.73 25.48 7.32
N SER A 934 7.55 25.59 6.28
CA SER A 934 7.25 25.22 4.89
C SER A 934 7.83 23.85 4.50
N HIS A 935 8.47 23.14 5.44
CA HIS A 935 9.23 21.91 5.20
C HIS A 935 10.50 22.09 4.36
N SER A 936 11.02 23.30 4.25
CA SER A 936 12.35 23.56 3.65
C SER A 936 13.45 23.35 4.69
N GLU A 937 14.65 22.91 4.28
CA GLU A 937 15.75 22.66 5.21
C GLU A 937 16.32 23.96 5.79
N ILE A 938 16.40 24.04 7.12
CA ILE A 938 17.18 25.06 7.85
C ILE A 938 18.62 24.58 7.97
N ALA A 939 18.81 23.32 8.38
CA ALA A 939 20.11 22.65 8.45
C ALA A 939 19.91 21.14 8.20
N SER A 940 20.82 20.53 7.44
CA SER A 940 20.79 19.10 7.10
C SER A 940 22.22 18.60 6.92
N PHE A 941 22.75 17.85 7.89
CA PHE A 941 24.12 17.34 7.87
C PHE A 941 24.19 15.91 8.42
N GLU A 942 25.24 15.20 8.03
CA GLU A 942 25.47 13.79 8.40
C GLU A 942 26.79 13.70 9.15
N TRP A 943 26.73 13.40 10.45
CA TRP A 943 27.92 13.28 11.29
C TRP A 943 28.38 11.82 11.37
N SER A 944 29.62 11.61 11.80
CA SER A 944 30.21 10.31 12.08
C SER A 944 30.96 10.35 13.41
N ASP A 945 31.10 9.18 14.03
CA ASP A 945 31.98 8.88 15.16
C ASP A 945 33.46 8.69 14.76
N GLU A 946 33.78 8.70 13.46
CA GLU A 946 35.13 8.55 12.92
C GLU A 946 35.66 9.85 12.28
N ALA A 947 36.98 9.99 12.24
CA ALA A 947 37.65 11.07 11.52
C ALA A 947 37.17 11.15 10.05
N PRO A 948 36.93 12.36 9.49
CA PRO A 948 37.43 13.65 9.96
C PRO A 948 36.53 14.39 10.99
N TRP A 949 35.43 13.80 11.43
CA TRP A 949 34.64 14.36 12.54
C TRP A 949 35.40 14.24 13.87
N PRO A 950 35.06 15.04 14.89
CA PRO A 950 35.67 14.92 16.21
C PRO A 950 35.30 13.60 16.91
N GLU A 951 36.18 12.58 16.83
CA GLU A 951 35.97 11.24 17.41
C GLU A 951 35.74 11.29 18.93
N ASP A 952 36.33 12.26 19.64
CA ASP A 952 36.18 12.39 21.09
C ASP A 952 34.76 12.79 21.54
N ALA A 953 33.86 13.15 20.60
CA ALA A 953 32.43 13.31 20.88
C ALA A 953 31.69 11.95 21.00
N ASP A 954 32.31 10.84 20.57
CA ASP A 954 31.78 9.49 20.71
C ASP A 954 32.22 8.88 22.06
N GLY A 955 31.36 8.94 23.08
CA GLY A 955 31.59 8.30 24.37
C GLY A 955 32.69 8.93 25.25
N GLY A 956 33.38 9.96 24.75
CA GLY A 956 34.36 10.77 25.48
C GLY A 956 33.75 11.80 26.45
N SER A 957 32.42 11.82 26.57
CA SER A 957 31.64 12.81 27.35
C SER A 957 31.59 14.22 26.77
N TYR A 958 32.07 14.46 25.54
CA TYR A 958 32.02 15.76 24.87
C TYR A 958 30.87 15.82 23.87
N SER A 959 30.35 17.02 23.58
CA SER A 959 29.38 17.25 22.49
C SER A 959 30.08 17.74 21.23
N LEU A 960 29.43 17.60 20.07
CA LEU A 960 29.79 18.33 18.86
C LEU A 960 29.30 19.78 18.97
N VAL A 961 30.20 20.74 18.76
CA VAL A 961 29.94 22.18 18.77
C VAL A 961 30.25 22.76 17.39
N LEU A 962 29.28 23.46 16.81
CA LEU A 962 29.45 24.18 15.55
C LEU A 962 30.20 25.49 15.81
N MET A 963 31.38 25.63 15.23
CA MET A 963 32.16 26.86 15.32
C MET A 963 31.53 27.96 14.47
N THR A 964 31.59 29.20 14.94
CA THR A 964 31.19 30.41 14.18
C THR A 964 29.90 30.22 13.34
N PRO A 965 28.77 29.84 13.97
CA PRO A 965 27.56 29.36 13.28
C PRO A 965 26.89 30.35 12.32
N TRP A 966 27.31 31.62 12.30
CA TRP A 966 26.85 32.63 11.35
C TRP A 966 27.55 32.57 9.97
N ILE A 967 28.66 31.83 9.85
CA ILE A 967 29.44 31.70 8.58
C ILE A 967 29.80 30.26 8.23
N SER A 968 29.83 29.35 9.19
CA SER A 968 30.26 27.97 8.97
C SER A 968 29.23 27.13 8.22
N ASP A 969 29.72 26.23 7.36
CA ASP A 969 28.91 25.21 6.71
C ASP A 969 28.78 23.99 7.66
N PRO A 970 27.58 23.68 8.18
CA PRO A 970 27.38 22.55 9.09
C PRO A 970 27.61 21.19 8.44
N THR A 971 27.67 21.11 7.10
CA THR A 971 27.97 19.87 6.39
C THR A 971 29.47 19.56 6.33
N SER A 972 30.35 20.52 6.63
CA SER A 972 31.78 20.31 6.66
C SER A 972 32.24 19.86 8.05
N PRO A 973 32.93 18.71 8.20
CA PRO A 973 33.45 18.23 9.49
C PRO A 973 34.45 19.19 10.14
N GLU A 974 35.14 20.02 9.35
CA GLU A 974 36.11 21.02 9.85
C GLU A 974 35.45 22.19 10.59
N SER A 975 34.15 22.41 10.36
CA SER A 975 33.32 23.40 11.06
C SER A 975 32.98 22.98 12.49
N TRP A 976 33.19 21.70 12.83
CA TRP A 976 32.83 21.13 14.11
C TRP A 976 34.07 20.91 14.99
N ARG A 977 33.87 21.07 16.29
CA ARG A 977 34.83 20.65 17.32
C ARG A 977 34.09 19.97 18.46
N THR A 978 34.83 19.37 19.39
CA THR A 978 34.24 19.01 20.68
C THR A 978 33.99 20.25 21.55
N SER A 979 33.07 20.15 22.51
CA SER A 979 33.01 21.09 23.64
C SER A 979 34.34 21.17 24.39
N ALA A 980 34.65 22.33 24.98
CA ALA A 980 35.87 22.55 25.75
C ALA A 980 35.87 21.74 27.06
N ASP A 981 34.69 21.61 27.68
CA ASP A 981 34.46 20.88 28.91
C ASP A 981 33.68 19.58 28.67
N SER A 982 33.91 18.59 29.55
CA SER A 982 33.12 17.36 29.59
C SER A 982 31.68 17.67 30.00
N GLY A 983 30.72 17.04 29.32
CA GLY A 983 29.28 17.23 29.47
C GLY A 983 28.66 18.20 28.46
N GLY A 984 29.47 18.81 27.59
CA GLY A 984 28.98 19.87 26.71
C GLY A 984 28.75 21.18 27.47
N ASN A 985 28.23 22.18 26.76
CA ASN A 985 27.94 23.51 27.28
C ASN A 985 26.51 23.97 26.96
N PRO A 986 25.47 23.14 27.25
CA PRO A 986 24.11 23.42 26.83
C PRO A 986 23.57 24.72 27.42
N GLY A 987 22.96 25.54 26.56
CA GLY A 987 22.45 26.87 26.86
C GLY A 987 23.54 27.94 27.03
N GLY A 988 24.79 27.61 26.77
CA GLY A 988 25.96 28.47 26.90
C GLY A 988 26.79 28.53 25.62
N ASP A 989 27.90 29.27 25.69
CA ASP A 989 28.91 29.35 24.62
C ASP A 989 30.27 29.20 25.28
N ASP A 990 31.08 28.26 24.80
CA ASP A 990 32.46 28.05 25.22
C ASP A 990 33.47 28.69 24.25
N ALA A 991 33.00 29.45 23.24
CA ALA A 991 33.85 30.22 22.36
C ALA A 991 34.54 31.40 23.07
N ILE A 992 35.85 31.50 22.89
CA ILE A 992 36.70 32.59 23.33
C ILE A 992 36.76 33.60 22.19
N ARG A 993 35.98 34.68 22.28
CA ARG A 993 35.90 35.66 21.19
C ARG A 993 37.18 36.45 21.01
N LEU A 994 37.70 36.52 19.79
CA LEU A 994 38.96 37.19 19.47
C LEU A 994 38.95 38.67 19.89
N LEU A 995 37.85 39.38 19.63
CA LEU A 995 37.72 40.79 20.02
C LEU A 995 37.73 41.00 21.55
N SER A 996 37.12 40.08 22.31
CA SER A 996 37.14 40.12 23.77
C SER A 996 38.54 39.85 24.30
N TRP A 997 39.22 38.83 23.77
CA TRP A 997 40.60 38.50 24.12
C TRP A 997 41.57 39.64 23.80
N MET A 998 41.43 40.29 22.63
CA MET A 998 42.23 41.46 22.26
C MET A 998 42.04 42.63 23.23
N ALA A 999 40.80 42.88 23.67
CA ALA A 999 40.49 43.93 24.62
C ALA A 999 41.11 43.67 26.00
N GLU A 1000 41.09 42.42 26.46
CA GLU A 1000 41.71 41.99 27.72
C GLU A 1000 43.23 42.20 27.73
N HIS A 1001 43.90 41.94 26.60
CA HIS A 1001 45.35 42.09 26.44
C HIS A 1001 45.76 43.47 25.89
N THR A 1002 44.80 44.40 25.74
CA THR A 1002 45.00 45.76 25.22
C THR A 1002 45.73 45.80 23.86
N LEU A 1003 45.41 44.85 22.98
CA LEU A 1003 45.98 44.74 21.64
C LEU A 1003 45.29 45.72 20.67
N VAL A 1004 46.06 46.24 19.71
CA VAL A 1004 45.58 47.15 18.64
C VAL A 1004 45.72 46.56 17.24
N GLY A 1005 46.19 45.32 17.14
CA GLY A 1005 46.41 44.57 15.90
C GLY A 1005 46.89 43.14 16.20
N LEU A 1006 46.91 42.29 15.18
CA LEU A 1006 47.13 40.85 15.32
C LEU A 1006 48.46 40.33 14.74
N ASP A 1007 49.15 41.17 13.95
CA ASP A 1007 50.43 40.82 13.29
C ASP A 1007 51.67 41.13 14.16
N GLY A 1008 51.47 41.64 15.38
CA GLY A 1008 52.54 41.97 16.32
C GLY A 1008 53.15 40.71 16.97
N ASP A 1009 54.36 40.87 17.51
CA ASP A 1009 55.07 39.88 18.33
C ASP A 1009 55.71 40.66 19.49
N ARG A 1010 54.92 40.90 20.53
CA ARG A 1010 55.24 41.88 21.57
C ARG A 1010 56.34 41.41 22.50
N ASP A 1011 56.37 40.13 22.83
CA ASP A 1011 57.33 39.50 23.73
C ASP A 1011 58.57 38.93 23.00
N ARG A 1012 58.52 38.87 21.65
CA ARG A 1012 59.61 38.54 20.72
C ARG A 1012 60.04 37.09 20.75
N ASP A 1013 59.09 36.18 20.96
CA ASP A 1013 59.34 34.75 20.88
C ASP A 1013 59.15 34.17 19.47
N GLY A 1014 58.64 34.99 18.53
CA GLY A 1014 58.41 34.64 17.14
C GLY A 1014 56.98 34.20 16.82
N ARG A 1015 56.03 34.34 17.75
CA ARG A 1015 54.60 34.12 17.54
C ARG A 1015 53.89 35.44 17.31
N THR A 1016 52.91 35.44 16.41
CA THR A 1016 52.06 36.61 16.21
C THR A 1016 50.97 36.65 17.26
N GLU A 1017 50.40 37.82 17.56
CA GLU A 1017 49.29 37.91 18.52
C GLU A 1017 48.07 37.05 18.11
N LEU A 1018 47.85 36.84 16.79
CA LEU A 1018 46.85 35.88 16.32
C LEU A 1018 47.21 34.44 16.70
N LEU A 1019 48.48 34.05 16.54
CA LEU A 1019 48.94 32.73 16.92
C LEU A 1019 48.88 32.54 18.45
N GLU A 1020 49.18 33.59 19.23
CA GLU A 1020 49.02 33.60 20.69
C GLU A 1020 47.56 33.32 21.10
N TYR A 1021 46.59 33.99 20.45
CA TYR A 1021 45.15 33.72 20.65
C TYR A 1021 44.79 32.26 20.35
N VAL A 1022 45.24 31.75 19.20
CA VAL A 1022 44.96 30.37 18.76
C VAL A 1022 45.55 29.36 19.74
N LEU A 1023 46.75 29.60 20.26
CA LEU A 1023 47.42 28.72 21.23
C LEU A 1023 46.90 28.89 22.66
N GLY A 1024 46.23 30.01 22.96
CA GLY A 1024 45.83 30.37 24.31
C GLY A 1024 47.02 30.76 25.21
N SER A 1025 48.12 31.25 24.61
CA SER A 1025 49.28 31.77 25.32
C SER A 1025 49.16 33.27 25.62
N ASP A 1026 50.04 33.78 26.49
CA ASP A 1026 50.00 35.17 26.96
C ASP A 1026 50.94 36.03 26.07
N PRO A 1027 50.42 37.02 25.34
CA PRO A 1027 51.19 37.82 24.38
C PRO A 1027 52.27 38.71 25.03
N ASP A 1028 52.33 38.78 26.36
CA ASP A 1028 53.36 39.50 27.10
C ASP A 1028 54.44 38.56 27.70
N ILE A 1029 54.34 37.23 27.55
CA ILE A 1029 55.22 36.23 28.19
C ILE A 1029 55.84 35.25 27.16
N PRO A 1030 57.16 35.33 26.90
CA PRO A 1030 57.81 34.49 25.90
C PRO A 1030 57.63 32.98 26.13
N ASP A 1031 57.19 32.26 25.10
CA ASP A 1031 57.06 30.81 25.07
C ASP A 1031 58.01 30.18 24.05
N SER A 1032 58.67 29.09 24.45
CA SER A 1032 59.62 28.36 23.59
C SER A 1032 59.07 27.03 23.07
N SER A 1033 57.81 26.71 23.38
CA SER A 1033 57.14 25.52 22.87
C SER A 1033 56.89 25.62 21.36
N SER A 1034 56.76 24.48 20.68
CA SER A 1034 56.43 24.47 19.24
C SER A 1034 54.92 24.51 19.09
N ALA A 1035 54.40 25.50 18.37
CA ALA A 1035 52.98 25.59 18.01
C ALA A 1035 52.53 24.50 17.02
N PHE A 1036 53.49 23.94 16.29
CA PHE A 1036 53.24 23.00 15.20
C PHE A 1036 54.04 21.72 15.38
N ASP A 1037 53.41 20.61 15.02
CA ASP A 1037 54.06 19.31 14.90
C ASP A 1037 54.03 18.86 13.44
N ILE A 1038 55.20 18.81 12.81
CA ILE A 1038 55.34 18.46 11.40
C ILE A 1038 56.01 17.10 11.29
N LYS A 1039 55.31 16.15 10.69
CA LYS A 1039 55.77 14.76 10.58
C LYS A 1039 55.59 14.22 9.18
N LEU A 1040 56.26 13.10 8.92
CA LEU A 1040 56.06 12.31 7.72
C LEU A 1040 55.23 11.08 8.13
N GLU A 1041 54.00 11.01 7.67
CA GLU A 1041 53.09 9.88 7.93
C GLU A 1041 53.24 8.83 6.83
N SER A 1042 53.53 7.58 7.20
CA SER A 1042 53.56 6.45 6.28
C SER A 1042 52.22 5.72 6.30
N LEU A 1043 51.43 5.85 5.24
CA LEU A 1043 50.18 5.10 5.09
C LEU A 1043 50.49 3.74 4.46
N GLN A 1044 50.03 2.65 5.08
CA GLN A 1044 50.40 1.29 4.67
C GLN A 1044 49.92 0.99 3.24
N SER A 1045 50.86 1.09 2.30
CA SER A 1045 50.81 0.87 0.84
C SER A 1045 50.78 2.09 -0.10
N ASP A 1046 50.73 3.34 0.41
CA ASP A 1046 50.48 4.53 -0.43
C ASP A 1046 51.60 5.60 -0.44
N GLY A 1047 52.70 5.40 0.28
CA GLY A 1047 53.83 6.34 0.31
C GLY A 1047 53.95 7.10 1.63
N ASN A 1048 54.61 8.26 1.60
CA ASN A 1048 54.92 9.06 2.77
C ASN A 1048 54.37 10.47 2.61
N TYR A 1049 53.46 10.90 3.47
CA TYR A 1049 52.79 12.18 3.32
C TYR A 1049 53.24 13.14 4.41
N LEU A 1050 53.47 14.40 4.05
CA LEU A 1050 53.82 15.44 5.01
C LEU A 1050 52.55 15.85 5.77
N THR A 1051 52.55 15.72 7.08
CA THR A 1051 51.48 16.19 7.96
C THR A 1051 51.92 17.40 8.75
N ILE A 1052 50.99 18.32 9.00
CA ILE A 1052 51.16 19.43 9.93
C ILE A 1052 50.00 19.36 10.91
N ALA A 1053 50.33 19.36 12.20
CA ALA A 1053 49.36 19.45 13.27
C ALA A 1053 49.54 20.77 14.03
N LEU A 1054 48.43 21.43 14.33
CA LEU A 1054 48.36 22.67 15.12
C LEU A 1054 47.69 22.35 16.45
N GLU A 1055 48.43 22.50 17.54
CA GLU A 1055 47.82 22.56 18.87
C GLU A 1055 47.11 23.90 19.00
N HIS A 1056 45.93 23.93 19.62
CA HIS A 1056 45.15 25.15 19.79
C HIS A 1056 44.29 25.07 21.04
N ARG A 1057 43.88 26.24 21.54
CA ARG A 1057 42.91 26.38 22.61
C ARG A 1057 41.51 26.06 22.08
N LEU A 1058 40.82 25.11 22.72
CA LEU A 1058 39.41 24.86 22.40
C LEU A 1058 38.58 26.11 22.73
N GLY A 1059 37.71 26.48 21.80
CA GLY A 1059 36.92 27.71 21.86
C GLY A 1059 37.57 28.92 21.18
N ALA A 1060 38.86 28.90 20.86
CA ALA A 1060 39.49 29.95 20.05
C ALA A 1060 39.09 29.77 18.57
N ASP A 1061 37.81 29.97 18.24
CA ASP A 1061 37.21 29.56 16.96
C ASP A 1061 37.26 30.67 15.88
N ASP A 1062 37.63 31.91 16.24
CA ASP A 1062 37.60 33.08 15.37
C ASP A 1062 38.85 33.18 14.46
N PHE A 1063 39.28 32.06 13.87
CA PHE A 1063 40.37 32.02 12.89
C PHE A 1063 40.13 30.96 11.80
N LEU A 1064 40.75 31.19 10.64
CA LEU A 1064 40.84 30.23 9.55
C LEU A 1064 42.31 29.84 9.37
N ALA A 1065 42.61 28.54 9.43
CA ALA A 1065 43.90 28.00 9.07
C ALA A 1065 43.86 27.43 7.65
N ILE A 1066 44.64 28.02 6.75
CA ILE A 1066 44.77 27.60 5.36
C ILE A 1066 46.13 26.89 5.23
N PRO A 1067 46.17 25.55 5.23
CA PRO A 1067 47.42 24.85 5.07
C PRO A 1067 47.86 24.91 3.60
N LEU A 1068 49.15 25.10 3.39
CA LEU A 1068 49.74 25.23 2.06
C LEU A 1068 51.00 24.41 1.97
N ILE A 1069 51.21 23.77 0.81
CA ILE A 1069 52.44 23.05 0.50
C ILE A 1069 53.27 23.77 -0.55
N SER A 1070 54.58 23.57 -0.49
CA SER A 1070 55.54 24.07 -1.47
C SER A 1070 56.69 23.10 -1.69
N HIS A 1071 57.32 23.17 -2.85
CA HIS A 1071 58.57 22.44 -3.15
C HIS A 1071 59.78 23.38 -3.28
N ASP A 1072 59.57 24.70 -3.31
CA ASP A 1072 60.61 25.70 -3.58
C ASP A 1072 60.60 26.94 -2.67
N LEU A 1073 59.67 26.98 -1.69
CA LEU A 1073 59.40 28.11 -0.79
C LEU A 1073 58.92 29.40 -1.48
N LYS A 1074 58.61 29.35 -2.78
CA LYS A 1074 58.13 30.51 -3.56
C LYS A 1074 56.70 30.32 -4.00
N THR A 1075 56.38 29.12 -4.51
CA THR A 1075 55.05 28.77 -4.99
C THR A 1075 54.37 27.91 -3.93
N TRP A 1076 53.21 28.36 -3.46
CA TRP A 1076 52.42 27.70 -2.42
C TRP A 1076 51.05 27.33 -2.99
N THR A 1077 50.56 26.15 -2.66
CA THR A 1077 49.28 25.59 -3.18
C THR A 1077 48.51 24.85 -2.09
N GLU A 1078 47.18 24.82 -2.19
CA GLU A 1078 46.22 24.17 -1.27
C GLU A 1078 46.19 22.63 -1.37
N GLY A 1079 47.34 21.99 -1.66
CA GLY A 1079 47.45 20.53 -1.87
C GLY A 1079 47.46 19.71 -0.57
N VAL A 1080 46.50 19.96 0.31
CA VAL A 1080 46.39 19.40 1.66
C VAL A 1080 44.92 19.10 1.98
N GLU A 1081 44.68 18.04 2.72
CA GLU A 1081 43.37 17.62 3.19
C GLU A 1081 43.28 17.72 4.72
N TYR A 1082 42.09 18.06 5.21
CA TYR A 1082 41.76 18.00 6.63
C TYR A 1082 41.61 16.53 7.06
N VAL A 1083 42.41 16.10 8.04
CA VAL A 1083 42.40 14.72 8.54
C VAL A 1083 41.44 14.57 9.71
N GLY A 1084 41.34 15.59 10.55
CA GLY A 1084 40.45 15.57 11.72
C GLY A 1084 40.97 16.45 12.85
N ARG A 1085 40.19 16.44 13.94
CA ARG A 1085 40.51 17.10 15.21
C ARG A 1085 40.46 16.10 16.35
N THR A 1086 41.35 16.28 17.31
CA THR A 1086 41.40 15.50 18.55
C THR A 1086 41.37 16.43 19.74
N ASN A 1087 40.55 16.13 20.74
CA ASN A 1087 40.56 16.81 22.02
C ASN A 1087 41.70 16.25 22.88
N LEU A 1088 42.64 17.11 23.28
CA LEU A 1088 43.78 16.70 24.11
C LEU A 1088 43.48 16.78 25.61
N GLY A 1089 42.29 17.23 26.00
CA GLY A 1089 41.90 17.55 27.36
C GLY A 1089 42.46 18.90 27.84
N ALA A 1090 42.06 19.30 29.05
CA ALA A 1090 42.47 20.57 29.69
C ALA A 1090 42.20 21.84 28.85
N GLY A 1091 41.21 21.79 27.95
CA GLY A 1091 40.84 22.89 27.05
C GLY A 1091 41.77 23.06 25.85
N MET A 1092 42.54 22.05 25.49
CA MET A 1092 43.43 22.04 24.30
C MET A 1092 42.94 21.01 23.28
N GLY A 1093 43.13 21.32 22.00
CA GLY A 1093 42.86 20.39 20.90
C GLY A 1093 43.99 20.38 19.87
N LEU A 1094 43.98 19.38 19.01
CA LEU A 1094 44.93 19.20 17.91
C LEU A 1094 44.17 19.16 16.59
N ILE A 1095 44.56 19.98 15.64
CA ILE A 1095 44.01 19.98 14.27
C ILE A 1095 45.07 19.39 13.34
N VAL A 1096 44.72 18.39 12.54
CA VAL A 1096 45.68 17.70 11.67
C VAL A 1096 45.31 17.88 10.20
N TYR A 1097 46.30 18.29 9.41
CA TYR A 1097 46.23 18.32 7.95
C TYR A 1097 47.33 17.48 7.33
N ARG A 1098 47.04 16.90 6.17
CA ARG A 1098 47.96 16.04 5.44
C ARG A 1098 48.09 16.50 4.00
N ALA A 1099 49.31 16.52 3.47
CA ALA A 1099 49.53 16.76 2.05
C ALA A 1099 48.86 15.66 1.22
N THR A 1100 48.20 16.01 0.13
CA THR A 1100 47.53 15.04 -0.75
C THR A 1100 48.50 14.30 -1.68
N LEU A 1101 49.76 14.75 -1.77
CA LEU A 1101 50.80 14.16 -2.59
C LEU A 1101 51.86 13.47 -1.75
N ASP A 1102 52.24 12.26 -2.16
CA ASP A 1102 53.39 11.53 -1.61
C ASP A 1102 54.65 12.40 -1.70
N ALA A 1103 55.32 12.59 -0.57
CA ALA A 1103 56.54 13.36 -0.42
C ALA A 1103 57.76 12.62 -1.03
N SER A 1104 57.69 11.28 -1.17
CA SER A 1104 58.81 10.42 -1.56
C SER A 1104 59.48 10.77 -2.91
N PRO A 1105 58.76 11.24 -3.95
CA PRO A 1105 59.37 11.66 -5.21
C PRO A 1105 60.13 13.01 -5.15
N PHE A 1106 59.94 13.80 -4.09
CA PHE A 1106 60.46 15.15 -3.99
C PHE A 1106 61.74 15.21 -3.13
N ALA A 1107 62.75 15.95 -3.59
CA ALA A 1107 63.97 16.16 -2.80
C ALA A 1107 63.73 17.00 -1.54
N ARG A 1108 62.75 17.90 -1.58
CA ARG A 1108 62.27 18.75 -0.48
C ARG A 1108 60.79 19.05 -0.69
N GLN A 1109 60.03 19.05 0.40
CA GLN A 1109 58.66 19.52 0.47
C GLN A 1109 58.52 20.32 1.77
N PHE A 1110 57.73 21.38 1.73
CA PHE A 1110 57.49 22.29 2.82
C PHE A 1110 55.98 22.40 3.01
N ILE A 1111 55.56 22.59 4.25
CA ILE A 1111 54.17 22.84 4.63
C ILE A 1111 54.14 24.03 5.60
N ARG A 1112 53.11 24.86 5.50
CA ARG A 1112 52.86 25.98 6.42
C ARG A 1112 51.35 26.17 6.60
N PHE A 1113 50.97 26.92 7.62
CA PHE A 1113 49.67 27.55 7.67
C PHE A 1113 49.77 29.02 7.26
N GLU A 1114 48.82 29.46 6.46
CA GLU A 1114 48.40 30.86 6.37
C GLU A 1114 47.20 31.01 7.30
N MET A 1115 47.26 31.96 8.24
CA MET A 1115 46.24 32.15 9.27
C MET A 1115 45.56 33.49 9.07
N GLU A 1116 44.24 33.48 9.07
CA GLU A 1116 43.41 34.67 8.91
C GLU A 1116 42.42 34.78 10.07
N PRO A 1117 42.25 35.95 10.70
CA PRO A 1117 41.25 36.13 11.73
C PRO A 1117 39.84 36.16 11.13
N GLN A 1118 38.89 35.48 11.78
CA GLN A 1118 37.47 35.49 11.42
C GLN A 1118 36.73 36.44 12.36
N VAL A 1119 36.63 37.70 11.98
CA VAL A 1119 35.96 38.75 12.78
C VAL A 1119 34.69 39.19 12.04
N SER A 1120 33.53 39.09 12.68
CA SER A 1120 32.34 39.78 12.15
C SER A 1120 32.40 41.27 12.56
N GLU A 1121 32.12 42.18 11.64
CA GLU A 1121 31.90 43.61 11.95
C GLU A 1121 30.65 43.83 12.81
#